data_AF-A0AA41U316-F1
#
_entry.id   AF-A0AA41U316-F1
#
_cell.length_a   1.000
_cell.length_b   1.000
_cell.length_c   1.000
_cell.angle_alpha   90.00
_cell.angle_beta   90.00
_cell.angle_gamma   90.00
#
_symmetry.space_group_name_H-M   'P 1'
#
loop_
_entity.id
_entity.type
_entity.pdbx_description
1 polymer ?
#
loop_
_entity_poly.entity_id
_entity_poly.type
_entity_poly.pdbx_seq_one_letter_code
_entity_poly.pdbx_strand_id
1 'polypeptide(L)'
;MDGTEGTEGSARAGGPEEELAEATEEPTAATTGRDSGGTPDGASDGSAAEAPEGALGEAVEDAPAAKAPDDPAAAARRARRRLHAVRVVAFAVVAVCVATITGLGVARSTVLDRAWYDSVLEREEAYDRLYDEVLVDPEMAHLTRDLLARLPVPPNQVTANLRLVLPPSTLRGMTGDQIGRVVAYLRGDEPDLRFYADLKPIINNLGGVAEVFVGDLTGDVPSVTEDNAPAFVASVQRALDALALGQSPDSLPALDLAPEAAPQVADLILEKLPEDRRAPLREPVIASLRAGDLGGVLVAVVPALFGDKVLDAKLGLASLSKGEQWDLVVDVRAQDTDVNLGPLPQLRAFTVFGLGKMLTLACAFALGGLYVLWRTAPHRGLGRLRGPGAALAAGGVLAAGVCLIAWAALPHLIPEDRGGWAPSVRSLVDDLQGAATRDIVGVWITASAVPVFAGSVIAAVATAAVRRGERGRAPAPRSRVRTVTGFAAVGAAGALALTILVPVPTVGDSDKQRRCNGMPQLCDRRYDEVAYLATHNSMSSTADRFISPLQDPDLITQLDLGARALLVDTYMWETPEEIAPRLAGSDLSPEEQVIMAGVIDRYAPARPGLWLCHSLCRGGALPLVGTLRSIGDWLDANPNEVVTLIVQDAVSGEQTVDALQEAGMDRFLATPPADADAAWPTLRQMIAANQRLVVFAERGDGPDPRYRNFYRYGMETPYMYRSPEEMDCVPNRGGTGKRLFLMNNFVTAQGGSRIDAGKANTREFLLDRARRCEQVRDAQVTYIAVDFATIGDARGAVDALNSERTRRAAQFGPGAPAAPATPHAPSAPGTPGTPGAPSGGTVPVPAATMTPTAPAGASRVQYDRPNPAGKSGS
;
A
#
# COMPACT_ATOMS: atom_id res chain seq x y z
N MET A 1 21.28 34.89 54.26
CA MET A 1 21.86 34.47 55.56
C MET A 1 23.12 33.70 55.23
N ASP A 2 24.17 33.93 56.02
CA ASP A 2 25.55 33.52 55.73
C ASP A 2 25.88 32.04 56.01
N GLY A 3 27.05 31.62 55.52
CA GLY A 3 27.82 30.44 55.98
C GLY A 3 28.17 29.49 54.84
N THR A 4 29.42 29.32 54.35
CA THR A 4 30.66 28.86 55.01
C THR A 4 30.53 27.47 55.65
N GLU A 5 31.44 26.50 55.57
CA GLU A 5 32.77 26.29 54.93
C GLU A 5 32.88 24.75 54.68
N GLY A 6 33.64 24.21 53.71
CA GLY A 6 35.09 23.96 53.84
C GLY A 6 35.41 22.47 54.11
N THR A 7 36.12 21.82 53.17
CA THR A 7 37.28 20.88 53.35
C THR A 7 37.28 19.81 54.47
N GLU A 8 37.81 18.59 54.33
CA GLU A 8 39.05 18.17 53.64
C GLU A 8 39.14 16.61 53.58
N GLY A 9 40.01 16.02 52.74
CA GLY A 9 40.19 14.55 52.71
C GLY A 9 41.13 14.02 51.62
N SER A 10 42.45 14.12 51.84
CA SER A 10 43.51 13.78 50.86
C SER A 10 44.17 12.41 51.11
N ALA A 11 44.49 11.63 50.05
CA ALA A 11 45.62 10.68 50.03
C ALA A 11 46.04 10.14 48.63
N ARG A 12 47.19 10.63 48.15
CA ARG A 12 48.24 10.02 47.28
C ARG A 12 48.04 8.68 46.53
N ALA A 13 48.13 8.78 45.19
CA ALA A 13 49.23 8.32 44.30
C ALA A 13 50.06 7.03 44.58
N GLY A 14 50.23 6.21 43.52
CA GLY A 14 51.33 5.24 43.33
C GLY A 14 51.14 4.23 42.17
N GLY A 15 52.05 4.22 41.19
CA GLY A 15 52.39 3.05 40.33
C GLY A 15 53.83 2.60 40.64
N PRO A 16 54.62 1.92 39.77
CA PRO A 16 54.33 1.28 38.46
C PRO A 16 54.98 -0.15 38.31
N GLU A 17 55.15 -0.64 37.06
CA GLU A 17 56.17 -1.66 36.58
C GLU A 17 56.11 -3.12 37.13
N GLU A 18 56.64 -4.21 36.53
CA GLU A 18 57.56 -4.55 35.40
C GLU A 18 57.26 -6.03 34.95
N GLU A 19 57.17 -6.41 33.65
CA GLU A 19 58.16 -7.06 32.72
C GLU A 19 58.25 -8.62 32.59
N LEU A 20 58.42 -9.09 31.33
CA LEU A 20 59.15 -10.31 30.82
C LEU A 20 58.71 -11.74 31.26
N ALA A 21 58.86 -12.85 30.48
CA ALA A 21 59.22 -13.12 29.07
C ALA A 21 58.84 -14.57 28.64
N GLU A 22 58.95 -14.88 27.33
CA GLU A 22 59.36 -16.14 26.62
C GLU A 22 59.37 -17.54 27.32
N ALA A 23 59.16 -18.70 26.66
CA ALA A 23 58.90 -19.04 25.24
C ALA A 23 58.44 -20.52 25.04
N THR A 24 58.01 -20.83 23.80
CA THR A 24 58.21 -22.08 23.01
C THR A 24 57.65 -23.47 23.40
N GLU A 25 57.12 -24.12 22.33
CA GLU A 25 57.13 -25.55 21.98
C GLU A 25 56.05 -26.56 22.49
N GLU A 26 55.41 -27.21 21.49
CA GLU A 26 54.77 -28.56 21.54
C GLU A 26 55.87 -29.66 21.76
N PRO A 27 55.62 -31.01 21.87
CA PRO A 27 54.43 -31.75 21.45
C PRO A 27 54.05 -33.07 22.20
N THR A 28 53.08 -33.80 21.62
CA THR A 28 52.91 -35.28 21.60
C THR A 28 52.50 -36.10 22.85
N ALA A 29 51.35 -36.78 22.67
CA ALA A 29 51.15 -38.24 22.74
C ALA A 29 51.01 -39.02 24.09
N ALA A 30 49.79 -39.58 24.21
CA ALA A 30 49.51 -41.02 24.43
C ALA A 30 49.41 -41.67 25.84
N THR A 31 48.61 -42.75 25.84
CA THR A 31 48.69 -44.00 26.63
C THR A 31 48.16 -44.10 28.09
N THR A 32 46.96 -44.71 28.18
CA THR A 32 46.60 -45.94 28.96
C THR A 32 46.60 -46.01 30.50
N GLY A 33 45.53 -46.63 31.02
CA GLY A 33 45.39 -47.30 32.34
C GLY A 33 43.91 -47.30 32.77
N ARG A 34 43.17 -48.43 32.88
CA ARG A 34 43.20 -49.52 33.89
C ARG A 34 43.15 -49.00 35.35
N ASP A 35 42.38 -49.58 36.28
CA ASP A 35 41.59 -50.83 36.27
C ASP A 35 40.48 -50.82 37.35
N SER A 36 39.66 -51.88 37.37
CA SER A 36 38.82 -52.40 38.49
C SER A 36 37.45 -51.77 38.75
N GLY A 37 36.41 -52.50 39.18
CA GLY A 37 36.27 -53.96 39.37
C GLY A 37 35.23 -54.28 40.46
N GLY A 38 34.25 -55.17 40.20
CA GLY A 38 33.29 -55.62 41.23
C GLY A 38 31.87 -55.97 40.76
N THR A 39 31.62 -57.27 40.57
CA THR A 39 30.31 -57.97 40.68
C THR A 39 30.26 -58.68 42.05
N PRO A 40 29.11 -59.14 42.62
CA PRO A 40 27.92 -59.75 41.99
C PRO A 40 26.57 -59.23 42.58
N ASP A 41 25.38 -59.85 42.53
CA ASP A 41 24.90 -61.18 42.06
C ASP A 41 23.36 -61.16 41.77
N GLY A 42 22.80 -62.26 41.27
CA GLY A 42 21.49 -62.77 41.74
C GLY A 42 20.27 -62.82 40.78
N ALA A 43 19.96 -64.04 40.33
CA ALA A 43 18.62 -64.57 39.94
C ALA A 43 17.90 -64.03 38.66
N SER A 44 17.07 -64.81 37.95
CA SER A 44 16.98 -66.28 37.73
C SER A 44 16.04 -66.57 36.53
N ASP A 45 16.07 -67.80 36.01
CA ASP A 45 15.13 -68.45 35.09
C ASP A 45 15.03 -67.92 33.62
N GLY A 46 15.02 -68.79 32.59
CA GLY A 46 15.29 -70.24 32.60
C GLY A 46 14.86 -70.97 31.31
N SER A 47 15.57 -72.06 30.98
CA SER A 47 15.17 -73.14 30.05
C SER A 47 15.00 -72.78 28.56
N ALA A 48 15.32 -73.59 27.54
CA ALA A 48 16.21 -74.74 27.26
C ALA A 48 16.11 -74.96 25.71
N ALA A 49 16.82 -75.81 24.96
CA ALA A 49 17.83 -76.84 25.19
C ALA A 49 18.74 -76.83 23.92
N GLU A 50 20.06 -76.79 24.06
CA GLU A 50 21.00 -77.92 23.90
C GLU A 50 21.56 -78.16 22.47
N ALA A 51 22.88 -78.35 22.43
CA ALA A 51 23.65 -78.90 21.32
C ALA A 51 23.62 -80.46 21.35
N PRO A 52 24.46 -81.21 20.60
CA PRO A 52 25.91 -81.37 20.90
C PRO A 52 26.82 -81.11 19.67
N GLU A 53 28.07 -80.61 19.80
CA GLU A 53 29.35 -81.21 20.30
C GLU A 53 30.10 -82.14 19.30
N GLY A 54 31.44 -82.17 19.44
CA GLY A 54 32.34 -83.18 18.82
C GLY A 54 32.89 -82.80 17.43
N ALA A 55 34.02 -82.10 17.23
CA ALA A 55 35.41 -82.27 17.74
C ALA A 55 36.22 -83.39 17.06
N LEU A 56 37.36 -82.98 16.48
CA LEU A 56 38.57 -83.76 16.11
C LEU A 56 38.46 -84.83 15.01
N GLY A 57 39.37 -84.78 14.04
CA GLY A 57 39.58 -85.82 13.02
C GLY A 57 40.54 -85.37 11.92
N GLU A 58 41.61 -86.14 11.69
CA GLU A 58 42.67 -85.84 10.72
C GLU A 58 42.24 -86.00 9.24
N ALA A 59 43.06 -85.42 8.36
CA ALA A 59 42.91 -85.58 6.92
C ALA A 59 43.35 -86.97 6.43
N VAL A 60 42.52 -87.60 5.60
CA VAL A 60 42.95 -88.60 4.61
C VAL A 60 42.24 -88.27 3.29
N GLU A 61 42.95 -88.43 2.18
CA GLU A 61 42.46 -88.16 0.83
C GLU A 61 41.34 -89.11 0.42
N ASP A 62 40.32 -88.58 -0.25
CA ASP A 62 39.60 -89.33 -1.28
C ASP A 62 39.05 -88.37 -2.35
N ALA A 63 39.52 -88.56 -3.58
CA ALA A 63 38.89 -88.04 -4.80
C ALA A 63 38.30 -89.26 -5.54
N PRO A 64 37.26 -89.14 -6.40
CA PRO A 64 36.85 -87.90 -7.08
C PRO A 64 35.33 -87.68 -7.24
N ALA A 65 34.94 -86.42 -7.52
CA ALA A 65 33.77 -86.13 -8.35
C ALA A 65 33.97 -84.79 -9.07
N ALA A 66 34.42 -84.84 -10.34
CA ALA A 66 34.60 -83.64 -11.14
C ALA A 66 33.25 -82.96 -11.41
N LYS A 67 33.00 -81.82 -10.75
CA LYS A 67 31.86 -80.95 -11.07
C LYS A 67 31.97 -80.53 -12.55
N ALA A 68 30.90 -80.77 -13.31
CA ALA A 68 30.87 -80.43 -14.73
C ALA A 68 31.22 -78.95 -14.95
N PRO A 69 31.96 -78.60 -16.03
CA PRO A 69 32.33 -77.22 -16.31
C PRO A 69 31.08 -76.35 -16.51
N ASP A 70 31.05 -75.19 -15.86
CA ASP A 70 30.01 -74.18 -16.04
C ASP A 70 29.82 -73.89 -17.54
N ASP A 71 28.59 -74.04 -18.06
CA ASP A 71 28.28 -73.74 -19.46
C ASP A 71 28.78 -72.33 -19.81
N PRO A 72 29.75 -72.16 -20.75
CA PRO A 72 30.28 -70.85 -21.08
C PRO A 72 29.21 -69.92 -21.65
N ALA A 73 28.14 -70.45 -22.26
CA ALA A 73 26.99 -69.66 -22.65
C ALA A 73 26.15 -69.21 -21.44
N ALA A 74 26.03 -69.99 -20.37
CA ALA A 74 25.39 -69.58 -19.12
C ALA A 74 26.21 -68.51 -18.37
N ALA A 75 27.55 -68.63 -18.37
CA ALA A 75 28.44 -67.60 -17.84
C ALA A 75 28.32 -66.29 -18.64
N ALA A 76 28.37 -66.35 -19.98
CA ALA A 76 28.20 -65.19 -20.84
C ALA A 76 26.81 -64.55 -20.73
N ARG A 77 25.74 -65.35 -20.57
CA ARG A 77 24.37 -64.87 -20.29
C ARG A 77 24.28 -64.16 -18.94
N ARG A 78 24.90 -64.71 -17.88
CA ARG A 78 24.99 -64.07 -16.56
C ARG A 78 25.76 -62.74 -16.62
N ALA A 79 26.88 -62.68 -17.33
CA ALA A 79 27.65 -61.45 -17.53
C ALA A 79 26.86 -60.37 -18.30
N ARG A 80 26.15 -60.73 -19.38
CA ARG A 80 25.29 -59.79 -20.13
C ARG A 80 24.14 -59.26 -19.27
N ARG A 81 23.48 -60.12 -18.46
CA ARG A 81 22.43 -59.70 -17.51
C ARG A 81 22.97 -58.73 -16.46
N ARG A 82 24.13 -59.01 -15.85
CA ARG A 82 24.79 -58.10 -14.89
C ARG A 82 25.11 -56.74 -15.53
N LEU A 83 25.68 -56.71 -16.73
CA LEU A 83 25.99 -55.46 -17.43
C LEU A 83 24.72 -54.66 -17.79
N HIS A 84 23.63 -55.35 -18.15
CA HIS A 84 22.34 -54.70 -18.38
C HIS A 84 21.77 -54.09 -17.08
N ALA A 85 21.81 -54.83 -15.97
CA ALA A 85 21.37 -54.34 -14.67
C ALA A 85 22.17 -53.09 -14.23
N VAL A 86 23.50 -53.12 -14.36
CA VAL A 86 24.37 -51.96 -14.07
C VAL A 86 23.97 -50.73 -14.91
N ARG A 87 23.66 -50.89 -16.20
CA ARG A 87 23.20 -49.78 -17.05
C ARG A 87 21.82 -49.25 -16.62
N VAL A 88 20.88 -50.12 -16.24
CA VAL A 88 19.54 -49.70 -15.77
C VAL A 88 19.65 -48.95 -14.44
N VAL A 89 20.45 -49.44 -13.50
CA VAL A 89 20.71 -48.75 -12.22
C VAL A 89 21.39 -47.40 -12.47
N ALA A 90 22.44 -47.34 -13.31
CA ALA A 90 23.10 -46.08 -13.65
C ALA A 90 22.16 -45.08 -14.34
N PHE A 91 21.23 -45.55 -15.18
CA PHE A 91 20.20 -44.71 -15.80
C PHE A 91 19.23 -44.14 -14.75
N ALA A 92 18.72 -44.98 -13.84
CA ALA A 92 17.81 -44.55 -12.78
C ALA A 92 18.49 -43.55 -11.82
N VAL A 93 19.74 -43.82 -11.42
CA VAL A 93 20.55 -42.91 -10.59
C VAL A 93 20.72 -41.55 -11.26
N VAL A 94 21.11 -41.50 -12.54
CA VAL A 94 21.24 -40.22 -13.27
C VAL A 94 19.90 -39.49 -13.35
N ALA A 95 18.80 -40.18 -13.64
CA ALA A 95 17.48 -39.55 -13.74
C ALA A 95 17.03 -38.94 -12.40
N VAL A 96 17.18 -39.68 -11.29
CA VAL A 96 16.87 -39.18 -9.94
C VAL A 96 17.78 -38.01 -9.56
N CYS A 97 19.09 -38.13 -9.76
CA CYS A 97 20.03 -37.05 -9.42
C CYS A 97 19.75 -35.77 -10.22
N VAL A 98 19.40 -35.86 -11.51
CA VAL A 98 19.00 -34.70 -12.32
C VAL A 98 17.71 -34.06 -11.78
N ALA A 99 16.72 -34.86 -11.38
CA ALA A 99 15.50 -34.33 -10.77
C ALA A 99 15.78 -33.64 -9.42
N THR A 100 16.64 -34.23 -8.57
CA THR A 100 17.10 -33.62 -7.31
C THR A 100 17.85 -32.31 -7.53
N ILE A 101 18.82 -32.28 -8.47
CA ILE A 101 19.57 -31.06 -8.81
C ILE A 101 18.62 -29.97 -9.32
N THR A 102 17.63 -30.33 -10.13
CA THR A 102 16.62 -29.38 -10.65
C THR A 102 15.79 -28.80 -9.50
N GLY A 103 15.21 -29.63 -8.62
CA GLY A 103 14.41 -29.16 -7.48
C GLY A 103 15.20 -28.31 -6.48
N LEU A 104 16.44 -28.67 -6.17
CA LEU A 104 17.32 -27.87 -5.32
C LEU A 104 17.74 -26.55 -5.98
N GLY A 105 17.93 -26.55 -7.30
CA GLY A 105 18.18 -25.34 -8.08
C GLY A 105 17.00 -24.36 -8.05
N VAL A 106 15.78 -24.88 -8.22
CA VAL A 106 14.53 -24.11 -8.13
C VAL A 106 14.36 -23.53 -6.73
N ALA A 107 14.52 -24.33 -5.68
CA ALA A 107 14.44 -23.85 -4.30
C ALA A 107 15.45 -22.71 -4.05
N ARG A 108 16.68 -22.86 -4.57
CA ARG A 108 17.74 -21.84 -4.46
C ARG A 108 17.40 -20.52 -5.15
N SER A 109 16.62 -20.54 -6.24
CA SER A 109 16.22 -19.35 -7.01
C SER A 109 14.80 -18.87 -6.70
N THR A 110 14.15 -19.39 -5.66
CA THR A 110 12.79 -19.02 -5.25
C THR A 110 12.71 -18.89 -3.72
N VAL A 111 12.26 -19.93 -3.02
CA VAL A 111 12.03 -19.98 -1.56
C VAL A 111 13.25 -19.60 -0.72
N LEU A 112 14.46 -19.74 -1.27
CA LEU A 112 15.74 -19.41 -0.63
C LEU A 112 16.39 -18.12 -1.19
N ASP A 113 15.66 -17.30 -1.95
CA ASP A 113 16.13 -16.01 -2.45
C ASP A 113 15.19 -14.88 -1.97
N ARG A 114 15.75 -13.86 -1.31
CA ARG A 114 14.99 -12.70 -0.82
C ARG A 114 14.32 -11.95 -1.98
N ALA A 115 15.05 -11.77 -3.09
CA ALA A 115 14.56 -11.02 -4.25
C ALA A 115 13.32 -11.66 -4.90
N TRP A 116 13.13 -12.98 -4.75
CA TRP A 116 11.93 -13.65 -5.23
C TRP A 116 10.69 -13.21 -4.44
N TYR A 117 10.74 -13.21 -3.10
CA TYR A 117 9.62 -12.75 -2.27
C TYR A 117 9.29 -11.27 -2.52
N ASP A 118 10.32 -10.41 -2.59
CA ASP A 118 10.16 -8.99 -2.90
C ASP A 118 9.42 -8.83 -4.25
N SER A 119 9.81 -9.60 -5.29
CA SER A 119 9.16 -9.59 -6.61
C SER A 119 7.73 -10.15 -6.68
N VAL A 120 7.30 -10.92 -5.68
CA VAL A 120 5.92 -11.41 -5.54
C VAL A 120 5.07 -10.35 -4.83
N LEU A 121 5.59 -9.76 -3.76
CA LEU A 121 4.91 -8.70 -3.00
C LEU A 121 4.72 -7.42 -3.83
N GLU A 122 5.71 -7.04 -4.66
CA GLU A 122 5.58 -5.90 -5.57
C GLU A 122 4.56 -6.14 -6.68
N ARG A 123 4.52 -7.35 -7.26
CA ARG A 123 3.68 -7.66 -8.43
C ARG A 123 2.20 -7.79 -8.10
N GLU A 124 1.88 -8.27 -6.92
CA GLU A 124 0.51 -8.34 -6.40
C GLU A 124 0.17 -7.09 -5.55
N GLU A 125 0.97 -6.02 -5.67
CA GLU A 125 0.78 -4.68 -5.06
C GLU A 125 0.53 -4.72 -3.54
N ALA A 126 1.11 -5.71 -2.84
CA ALA A 126 0.68 -6.13 -1.51
C ALA A 126 0.76 -5.05 -0.44
N TYR A 127 1.72 -4.13 -0.58
CA TYR A 127 1.89 -3.00 0.33
C TYR A 127 0.77 -1.97 0.14
N ASP A 128 0.42 -1.65 -1.09
CA ASP A 128 -0.62 -0.65 -1.38
C ASP A 128 -2.01 -1.22 -1.08
N ARG A 129 -2.25 -2.49 -1.42
CA ARG A 129 -3.46 -3.25 -1.01
C ARG A 129 -3.61 -3.36 0.51
N LEU A 130 -2.51 -3.39 1.28
CA LEU A 130 -2.61 -3.32 2.74
C LEU A 130 -3.25 -2.00 3.19
N TYR A 131 -2.86 -0.86 2.62
CA TYR A 131 -3.41 0.46 2.98
C TYR A 131 -4.78 0.76 2.36
N ASP A 132 -5.10 0.16 1.21
CA ASP A 132 -6.26 0.53 0.39
C ASP A 132 -7.40 -0.51 0.40
N GLU A 133 -7.10 -1.76 0.78
CA GLU A 133 -8.10 -2.82 0.97
C GLU A 133 -8.17 -3.27 2.43
N VAL A 134 -7.04 -3.67 3.03
CA VAL A 134 -7.01 -4.37 4.33
C VAL A 134 -7.28 -3.45 5.52
N LEU A 135 -6.55 -2.34 5.62
CA LEU A 135 -6.65 -1.43 6.78
C LEU A 135 -7.96 -0.62 6.80
N VAL A 136 -8.69 -0.59 5.69
CA VAL A 136 -10.00 0.06 5.53
C VAL A 136 -11.16 -0.92 5.44
N ASP A 137 -10.91 -2.24 5.52
CA ASP A 137 -11.94 -3.28 5.49
C ASP A 137 -12.93 -3.06 6.66
N PRO A 138 -14.25 -2.98 6.41
CA PRO A 138 -15.26 -2.82 7.47
C PRO A 138 -15.18 -3.89 8.57
N GLU A 139 -14.76 -5.12 8.25
CA GLU A 139 -14.56 -6.18 9.25
C GLU A 139 -13.31 -5.91 10.11
N MET A 140 -12.26 -5.27 9.59
CA MET A 140 -11.05 -4.88 10.34
C MET A 140 -11.20 -3.54 11.07
N ALA A 141 -12.13 -2.68 10.64
CA ALA A 141 -12.28 -1.31 11.12
C ALA A 141 -12.52 -1.20 12.64
N HIS A 142 -12.99 -2.27 13.32
CA HIS A 142 -13.06 -2.29 14.78
C HIS A 142 -11.67 -2.43 15.43
N LEU A 143 -10.86 -3.39 15.00
CA LEU A 143 -9.47 -3.56 15.46
C LEU A 143 -8.62 -2.32 15.17
N THR A 144 -8.74 -1.75 13.96
CA THR A 144 -8.04 -0.51 13.60
C THR A 144 -8.47 0.65 14.51
N ARG A 145 -9.78 0.84 14.75
CA ARG A 145 -10.26 1.89 15.66
C ARG A 145 -9.86 1.65 17.13
N ASP A 146 -9.87 0.42 17.62
CA ASP A 146 -9.49 0.09 19.01
C ASP A 146 -7.99 0.28 19.28
N LEU A 147 -7.14 0.07 18.26
CA LEU A 147 -5.71 0.38 18.32
C LEU A 147 -5.47 1.90 18.29
N LEU A 148 -6.21 2.61 17.42
CA LEU A 148 -6.05 4.06 17.24
C LEU A 148 -6.68 4.89 18.38
N ALA A 149 -7.75 4.42 19.02
CA ALA A 149 -8.42 5.08 20.15
C ALA A 149 -7.54 5.20 21.41
N ARG A 150 -6.36 4.57 21.42
CA ARG A 150 -5.34 4.71 22.47
C ARG A 150 -4.39 5.89 22.24
N LEU A 151 -4.47 6.54 21.08
CA LEU A 151 -3.67 7.71 20.73
C LEU A 151 -4.46 8.99 21.05
N PRO A 152 -3.81 10.09 21.47
CA PRO A 152 -4.45 11.38 21.72
C PRO A 152 -4.75 12.17 20.43
N VAL A 153 -5.03 11.49 19.33
CA VAL A 153 -5.30 12.03 17.99
C VAL A 153 -6.50 11.25 17.43
N PRO A 154 -7.52 11.91 16.84
CA PRO A 154 -8.72 11.21 16.41
C PRO A 154 -8.43 10.18 15.30
N PRO A 155 -9.19 9.06 15.25
CA PRO A 155 -8.81 7.91 14.43
C PRO A 155 -8.72 8.22 12.93
N ASN A 156 -9.64 9.01 12.39
CA ASN A 156 -9.63 9.43 10.98
C ASN A 156 -8.31 10.11 10.60
N GLN A 157 -7.84 11.04 11.42
CA GLN A 157 -6.63 11.82 11.17
C GLN A 157 -5.35 10.99 11.35
N VAL A 158 -5.35 9.99 12.25
CA VAL A 158 -4.27 8.98 12.25
C VAL A 158 -4.33 8.09 11.00
N THR A 159 -5.52 7.74 10.49
CA THR A 159 -5.61 6.98 9.23
C THR A 159 -5.18 7.79 8.02
N ALA A 160 -5.60 9.05 7.88
CA ALA A 160 -5.21 9.93 6.79
C ALA A 160 -3.69 10.10 6.72
N ASN A 161 -3.06 10.37 7.87
CA ASN A 161 -1.61 10.51 7.97
C ASN A 161 -0.85 9.17 8.02
N LEU A 162 -1.52 8.00 7.90
CA LEU A 162 -0.88 6.70 8.13
C LEU A 162 0.24 6.39 7.14
N ARG A 163 0.07 6.73 5.85
CA ARG A 163 1.12 6.58 4.83
C ARG A 163 2.28 7.61 4.97
N LEU A 164 2.12 8.64 5.80
CA LEU A 164 3.20 9.57 6.18
C LEU A 164 3.95 9.06 7.42
N VAL A 165 3.21 8.56 8.41
CA VAL A 165 3.75 8.03 9.67
C VAL A 165 4.48 6.70 9.45
N LEU A 166 3.88 5.79 8.68
CA LEU A 166 4.48 4.55 8.21
C LEU A 166 4.42 4.51 6.66
N PRO A 167 5.43 5.08 5.97
CA PRO A 167 5.49 5.03 4.51
C PRO A 167 5.61 3.60 3.96
N PRO A 168 5.03 3.30 2.78
CA PRO A 168 5.18 1.99 2.15
C PRO A 168 6.63 1.56 1.95
N SER A 169 7.57 2.50 1.76
CA SER A 169 9.01 2.24 1.69
C SER A 169 9.61 1.75 3.03
N THR A 170 9.15 2.31 4.15
CA THR A 170 9.53 1.86 5.50
C THR A 170 8.98 0.46 5.77
N LEU A 171 7.72 0.22 5.43
CA LEU A 171 7.10 -1.11 5.56
C LEU A 171 7.81 -2.15 4.66
N ARG A 172 8.11 -1.81 3.40
CA ARG A 172 8.94 -2.63 2.49
C ARG A 172 10.29 -3.00 3.12
N GLY A 173 10.98 -2.04 3.73
CA GLY A 173 12.22 -2.29 4.47
C GLY A 173 12.04 -3.28 5.62
N MET A 174 11.08 -3.02 6.51
CA MET A 174 10.79 -3.86 7.68
C MET A 174 10.41 -5.30 7.28
N THR A 175 9.53 -5.46 6.29
CA THR A 175 9.12 -6.76 5.74
C THR A 175 10.28 -7.47 5.06
N GLY A 176 11.05 -6.78 4.23
CA GLY A 176 12.21 -7.33 3.53
C GLY A 176 13.28 -7.84 4.51
N ASP A 177 13.45 -7.19 5.66
CA ASP A 177 14.36 -7.66 6.70
C ASP A 177 13.84 -8.89 7.43
N GLN A 178 12.52 -9.04 7.63
CA GLN A 178 11.95 -10.30 8.14
C GLN A 178 12.12 -11.43 7.11
N ILE A 179 11.85 -11.16 5.83
CA ILE A 179 12.08 -12.10 4.72
C ILE A 179 13.55 -12.54 4.69
N GLY A 180 14.49 -11.60 4.83
CA GLY A 180 15.91 -11.88 4.92
C GLY A 180 16.25 -12.86 6.04
N ARG A 181 15.65 -12.70 7.23
CA ARG A 181 15.82 -13.60 8.38
C ARG A 181 15.20 -14.97 8.14
N VAL A 182 14.01 -15.05 7.55
CA VAL A 182 13.36 -16.31 7.15
C VAL A 182 14.23 -17.07 6.14
N VAL A 183 14.75 -16.38 5.12
CA VAL A 183 15.65 -16.96 4.11
C VAL A 183 16.97 -17.43 4.73
N ALA A 184 17.58 -16.65 5.64
CA ALA A 184 18.79 -17.05 6.36
C ALA A 184 18.56 -18.30 7.24
N TYR A 185 17.44 -18.35 7.96
CA TYR A 185 17.01 -19.52 8.74
C TYR A 185 16.82 -20.76 7.84
N LEU A 186 16.15 -20.63 6.70
CA LEU A 186 15.93 -21.71 5.73
C LEU A 186 17.22 -22.16 5.03
N ARG A 187 18.19 -21.28 4.79
CA ARG A 187 19.53 -21.64 4.30
C ARG A 187 20.38 -22.35 5.36
N GLY A 188 20.08 -22.12 6.64
CA GLY A 188 20.85 -22.60 7.79
C GLY A 188 21.99 -21.67 8.20
N ASP A 189 21.98 -20.43 7.69
CA ASP A 189 22.94 -19.38 8.04
C ASP A 189 22.71 -18.90 9.50
N GLU A 190 21.44 -18.82 9.91
CA GLU A 190 21.03 -18.51 11.29
C GLU A 190 20.51 -19.77 12.01
N PRO A 191 20.82 -19.97 13.31
CA PRO A 191 20.40 -21.16 14.07
C PRO A 191 18.91 -21.16 14.41
N ASP A 192 18.31 -19.98 14.61
CA ASP A 192 16.97 -19.76 15.17
C ASP A 192 16.28 -18.59 14.43
N LEU A 193 14.95 -18.50 14.47
CA LEU A 193 14.18 -17.47 13.76
C LEU A 193 13.72 -16.39 14.74
N ARG A 194 14.11 -15.14 14.51
CA ARG A 194 13.77 -14.01 15.37
C ARG A 194 13.17 -12.88 14.55
N PHE A 195 12.07 -12.30 15.01
CA PHE A 195 11.41 -11.19 14.34
C PHE A 195 11.65 -9.88 15.11
N TYR A 196 11.97 -8.81 14.38
CA TYR A 196 12.33 -7.51 14.94
C TYR A 196 11.61 -6.38 14.21
N ALA A 197 11.00 -5.47 14.97
CA ALA A 197 10.44 -4.22 14.44
C ALA A 197 11.18 -3.01 15.05
N ASP A 198 11.78 -2.18 14.18
CA ASP A 198 12.30 -0.86 14.56
C ASP A 198 11.19 0.18 14.40
N LEU A 199 10.86 0.86 15.50
CA LEU A 199 9.80 1.87 15.56
C LEU A 199 10.34 3.31 15.48
N LYS A 200 11.66 3.51 15.43
CA LYS A 200 12.28 4.85 15.32
C LYS A 200 11.75 5.68 14.14
N PRO A 201 11.55 5.13 12.92
CA PRO A 201 11.00 5.89 11.81
C PRO A 201 9.59 6.43 12.12
N ILE A 202 8.74 5.57 12.71
CA ILE A 202 7.35 5.89 13.08
C ILE A 202 7.32 6.99 14.14
N ILE A 203 8.15 6.87 15.19
CA ILE A 203 8.24 7.84 16.28
C ILE A 203 8.73 9.21 15.78
N ASN A 204 9.67 9.24 14.83
CA ASN A 204 10.15 10.48 14.23
C ASN A 204 9.06 11.18 13.40
N ASN A 205 8.29 10.41 12.62
CA ASN A 205 7.23 10.96 11.76
C ASN A 205 6.03 11.50 12.55
N LEU A 206 5.70 10.86 13.69
CA LEU A 206 4.58 11.30 14.57
C LEU A 206 4.76 12.70 15.15
N GLY A 207 6.00 13.19 15.31
CA GLY A 207 6.27 14.49 15.92
C GLY A 207 5.70 15.68 15.14
N GLY A 208 5.84 15.67 13.81
CA GLY A 208 5.40 16.79 12.97
C GLY A 208 3.89 16.84 12.68
N VAL A 209 3.19 15.71 12.81
CA VAL A 209 1.75 15.63 12.53
C VAL A 209 0.93 16.32 13.62
N ALA A 210 1.34 16.21 14.89
CA ALA A 210 0.55 16.66 16.04
C ALA A 210 0.39 18.19 16.15
N GLU A 211 1.39 18.97 15.71
CA GLU A 211 1.36 20.44 15.83
C GLU A 211 0.50 21.10 14.75
N VAL A 212 0.54 20.58 13.51
CA VAL A 212 -0.26 21.10 12.39
C VAL A 212 -1.74 20.69 12.50
N PHE A 213 -2.00 19.53 13.08
CA PHE A 213 -3.34 18.97 13.25
C PHE A 213 -4.32 19.90 14.00
N VAL A 214 -3.84 20.70 14.95
CA VAL A 214 -4.67 21.66 15.70
C VAL A 214 -5.11 22.85 14.83
N GLY A 215 -4.31 23.24 13.83
CA GLY A 215 -4.64 24.29 12.87
C GLY A 215 -5.71 23.85 11.86
N ASP A 216 -5.64 22.60 11.39
CA ASP A 216 -6.63 21.99 10.48
C ASP A 216 -8.03 21.93 11.14
N LEU A 217 -8.12 21.45 12.39
CA LEU A 217 -9.39 21.36 13.12
C LEU A 217 -10.08 22.70 13.44
N THR A 218 -9.35 23.83 13.36
CA THR A 218 -9.85 25.15 13.79
C THR A 218 -9.98 26.16 12.66
N GLY A 219 -9.41 25.92 11.48
CA GLY A 219 -9.38 26.87 10.35
C GLY A 219 -10.76 27.20 9.76
N ASP A 220 -11.67 26.21 9.70
CA ASP A 220 -12.97 26.33 9.02
C ASP A 220 -14.17 26.41 9.99
N VAL A 221 -13.91 26.63 11.28
CA VAL A 221 -14.96 26.69 12.32
C VAL A 221 -15.55 28.11 12.42
N PRO A 222 -16.88 28.30 12.30
CA PRO A 222 -17.49 29.62 12.44
C PRO A 222 -17.36 30.17 13.87
N SER A 223 -17.01 31.45 13.98
CA SER A 223 -16.94 32.16 15.26
C SER A 223 -18.33 32.59 15.74
N VAL A 224 -18.67 32.32 17.00
CA VAL A 224 -19.94 32.73 17.63
C VAL A 224 -19.67 33.64 18.82
N THR A 225 -20.24 34.85 18.83
CA THR A 225 -20.07 35.80 19.95
C THR A 225 -20.93 35.40 21.16
N GLU A 226 -20.30 35.32 22.32
CA GLU A 226 -20.90 34.92 23.60
C GLU A 226 -21.35 36.13 24.44
N ASP A 227 -22.45 36.01 25.19
CA ASP A 227 -23.08 37.14 25.89
C ASP A 227 -22.36 37.60 27.17
N ASN A 228 -21.49 36.76 27.77
CA ASN A 228 -20.80 37.06 29.04
C ASN A 228 -19.62 36.11 29.31
N ALA A 229 -18.72 36.52 30.21
CA ALA A 229 -17.53 35.74 30.57
C ALA A 229 -17.80 34.30 31.08
N PRO A 230 -18.82 34.02 31.93
CA PRO A 230 -19.18 32.63 32.26
C PRO A 230 -19.63 31.79 31.07
N ALA A 231 -20.44 32.33 30.15
CA ALA A 231 -20.87 31.66 28.93
C ALA A 231 -19.68 31.37 28.01
N PHE A 232 -18.79 32.36 27.83
CA PHE A 232 -17.54 32.23 27.10
C PHE A 232 -16.62 31.16 27.68
N VAL A 233 -16.35 31.15 29.00
CA VAL A 233 -15.53 30.11 29.63
C VAL A 233 -16.16 28.72 29.44
N ALA A 234 -17.48 28.59 29.54
CA ALA A 234 -18.17 27.33 29.25
C ALA A 234 -18.07 26.92 27.77
N SER A 235 -18.03 27.88 26.85
CA SER A 235 -17.90 27.64 25.41
C SER A 235 -16.47 27.30 25.00
N VAL A 236 -15.48 27.97 25.60
CA VAL A 236 -14.06 27.61 25.48
C VAL A 236 -13.82 26.22 26.04
N GLN A 237 -14.46 25.87 27.16
CA GLN A 237 -14.42 24.51 27.70
C GLN A 237 -15.05 23.50 26.71
N ARG A 238 -16.23 23.79 26.12
CA ARG A 238 -16.81 22.92 25.07
C ARG A 238 -15.89 22.74 23.87
N ALA A 239 -15.22 23.82 23.43
CA ALA A 239 -14.26 23.74 22.33
C ALA A 239 -13.01 22.94 22.69
N LEU A 240 -12.45 23.13 23.90
CA LEU A 240 -11.35 22.34 24.42
C LEU A 240 -11.73 20.86 24.64
N ASP A 241 -12.94 20.58 25.10
CA ASP A 241 -13.48 19.22 25.28
C ASP A 241 -13.67 18.53 23.92
N ALA A 242 -14.19 19.23 22.91
CA ALA A 242 -14.28 18.74 21.55
C ALA A 242 -12.89 18.42 20.97
N LEU A 243 -11.95 19.37 21.04
CA LEU A 243 -10.56 19.16 20.62
C LEU A 243 -9.86 18.03 21.40
N ALA A 244 -10.17 17.86 22.70
CA ALA A 244 -9.66 16.77 23.54
C ALA A 244 -10.24 15.38 23.20
N LEU A 245 -11.37 15.36 22.50
CA LEU A 245 -11.96 14.18 21.87
C LEU A 245 -11.57 14.06 20.38
N GLY A 246 -10.73 14.97 19.88
CA GLY A 246 -10.32 15.02 18.47
C GLY A 246 -11.44 15.45 17.51
N GLN A 247 -12.44 16.16 18.01
CA GLN A 247 -13.54 16.69 17.21
C GLN A 247 -13.29 18.16 16.89
N SER A 248 -13.60 18.59 15.67
CA SER A 248 -13.70 20.01 15.36
C SER A 248 -14.87 20.62 16.16
N PRO A 249 -14.68 21.73 16.88
CA PRO A 249 -15.75 22.34 17.66
C PRO A 249 -16.86 22.91 16.75
N ASP A 250 -18.13 22.79 17.14
CA ASP A 250 -19.26 23.29 16.34
C ASP A 250 -19.22 24.83 16.12
N SER A 251 -18.53 25.55 17.01
CA SER A 251 -18.23 26.98 16.88
C SER A 251 -17.04 27.37 17.76
N LEU A 252 -16.23 28.33 17.32
CA LEU A 252 -15.23 28.98 18.17
C LEU A 252 -15.87 30.17 18.90
N PRO A 253 -15.83 30.23 20.25
CA PRO A 253 -16.42 31.36 20.96
C PRO A 253 -15.58 32.63 20.78
N ALA A 254 -16.22 33.69 20.31
CA ALA A 254 -15.72 35.05 20.43
C ALA A 254 -16.36 35.70 21.66
N LEU A 255 -15.64 36.59 22.34
CA LEU A 255 -16.25 37.46 23.36
C LEU A 255 -15.69 38.87 23.16
N ASP A 256 -16.60 39.85 23.11
CA ASP A 256 -16.23 41.27 23.07
C ASP A 256 -15.80 41.69 24.49
N LEU A 257 -14.55 41.34 24.81
CA LEU A 257 -14.03 41.25 26.17
C LEU A 257 -13.28 42.55 26.52
N ALA A 258 -13.78 43.28 27.53
CA ALA A 258 -13.10 44.47 28.04
C ALA A 258 -11.66 44.10 28.51
N PRO A 259 -10.59 44.77 28.04
CA PRO A 259 -9.19 44.35 28.28
C PRO A 259 -8.79 44.18 29.75
N GLU A 260 -9.51 44.83 30.66
CA GLU A 260 -9.34 44.77 32.11
C GLU A 260 -9.80 43.44 32.72
N ALA A 261 -10.74 42.73 32.07
CA ALA A 261 -11.29 41.45 32.54
C ALA A 261 -10.49 40.23 32.08
N ALA A 262 -9.62 40.37 31.07
CA ALA A 262 -8.81 39.27 30.53
C ALA A 262 -7.96 38.51 31.58
N PRO A 263 -7.34 39.15 32.61
CA PRO A 263 -6.66 38.42 33.69
C PRO A 263 -7.57 37.47 34.46
N GLN A 264 -8.80 37.89 34.75
CA GLN A 264 -9.77 37.08 35.50
C GLN A 264 -10.28 35.91 34.67
N VAL A 265 -10.49 36.13 33.36
CA VAL A 265 -10.91 35.08 32.42
C VAL A 265 -9.78 34.08 32.15
N ALA A 266 -8.52 34.53 32.06
CA ALA A 266 -7.37 33.66 31.97
C ALA A 266 -7.23 32.78 33.21
N ASP A 267 -7.30 33.37 34.42
CA ASP A 267 -7.22 32.62 35.67
C ASP A 267 -8.31 31.52 35.75
N LEU A 268 -9.53 31.81 35.29
CA LEU A 268 -10.63 30.83 35.21
C LEU A 268 -10.40 29.69 34.18
N ILE A 269 -9.72 29.98 33.06
CA ILE A 269 -9.34 28.98 32.05
C ILE A 269 -8.19 28.10 32.57
N LEU A 270 -7.19 28.72 33.19
CA LEU A 270 -5.97 28.05 33.68
C LEU A 270 -6.21 27.24 34.96
N GLU A 271 -7.19 27.61 35.78
CA GLU A 271 -7.63 26.82 36.95
C GLU A 271 -8.01 25.37 36.57
N LYS A 272 -8.36 25.12 35.29
CA LYS A 272 -8.67 23.78 34.75
C LYS A 272 -7.44 22.93 34.40
N LEU A 273 -6.24 23.51 34.38
CA LEU A 273 -5.00 22.80 34.08
C LEU A 273 -4.34 22.20 35.34
N PRO A 274 -3.43 21.22 35.18
CA PRO A 274 -2.52 20.79 36.24
C PRO A 274 -1.73 21.97 36.83
N GLU A 275 -1.59 21.99 38.16
CA GLU A 275 -1.12 23.17 38.92
C GLU A 275 0.33 23.58 38.56
N ASP A 276 1.17 22.61 38.21
CA ASP A 276 2.54 22.78 37.71
C ASP A 276 2.61 23.50 36.35
N ARG A 277 1.54 23.44 35.54
CA ARG A 277 1.48 24.01 34.18
C ARG A 277 0.79 25.36 34.10
N ARG A 278 0.13 25.82 35.17
CA ARG A 278 -0.62 27.09 35.16
C ARG A 278 0.29 28.31 35.03
N ALA A 279 1.37 28.35 35.82
CA ALA A 279 2.22 29.53 35.92
C ALA A 279 2.94 29.92 34.61
N PRO A 280 3.51 28.99 33.80
CA PRO A 280 4.13 29.33 32.52
C PRO A 280 3.16 29.83 31.45
N LEU A 281 1.89 29.40 31.53
CA LEU A 281 0.87 29.67 30.50
C LEU A 281 0.01 30.90 30.82
N ARG A 282 0.18 31.47 32.01
CA ARG A 282 -0.68 32.56 32.50
C ARG A 282 -0.62 33.80 31.64
N GLU A 283 0.57 34.36 31.45
CA GLU A 283 0.72 35.57 30.65
C GLU A 283 0.41 35.34 29.15
N PRO A 284 0.80 34.21 28.51
CA PRO A 284 0.36 33.87 27.16
C PRO A 284 -1.17 33.83 26.96
N VAL A 285 -1.92 33.24 27.90
CA VAL A 285 -3.40 33.19 27.82
C VAL A 285 -4.02 34.56 28.08
N ILE A 286 -3.49 35.36 29.00
CA ILE A 286 -3.94 36.75 29.23
C ILE A 286 -3.75 37.61 27.97
N ALA A 287 -2.58 37.53 27.34
CA ALA A 287 -2.27 38.28 26.13
C ALA A 287 -3.23 37.91 24.98
N SER A 288 -3.41 36.61 24.73
CA SER A 288 -4.30 36.11 23.68
C SER A 288 -5.76 36.54 23.89
N LEU A 289 -6.25 36.52 25.14
CA LEU A 289 -7.60 37.00 25.49
C LEU A 289 -7.79 38.51 25.32
N ARG A 290 -6.76 39.33 25.55
CA ARG A 290 -6.83 40.79 25.33
C ARG A 290 -6.90 41.15 23.85
N ALA A 291 -6.33 40.33 22.99
CA ALA A 291 -6.33 40.53 21.54
C ALA A 291 -7.57 39.95 20.83
N GLY A 292 -8.41 39.19 21.54
CA GLY A 292 -9.51 38.43 20.94
C GLY A 292 -9.04 37.21 20.15
N ASP A 293 -7.76 36.82 20.25
CA ASP A 293 -7.20 35.67 19.56
C ASP A 293 -7.46 34.38 20.36
N LEU A 294 -8.59 33.75 20.09
CA LEU A 294 -8.90 32.45 20.69
C LEU A 294 -8.01 31.31 20.14
N GLY A 295 -7.47 31.46 18.92
CA GLY A 295 -6.54 30.50 18.35
C GLY A 295 -5.26 30.43 19.18
N GLY A 296 -4.69 31.58 19.54
CA GLY A 296 -3.57 31.71 20.47
C GLY A 296 -3.84 31.11 21.85
N VAL A 297 -5.04 31.32 22.42
CA VAL A 297 -5.46 30.67 23.68
C VAL A 297 -5.43 29.15 23.56
N LEU A 298 -6.04 28.61 22.50
CA LEU A 298 -6.10 27.16 22.28
C LEU A 298 -4.69 26.59 22.06
N VAL A 299 -3.88 27.20 21.19
CA VAL A 299 -2.50 26.77 20.90
C VAL A 299 -1.60 26.79 22.14
N ALA A 300 -1.78 27.73 23.06
CA ALA A 300 -1.03 27.76 24.33
C ALA A 300 -1.49 26.68 25.34
N VAL A 301 -2.79 26.43 25.42
CA VAL A 301 -3.41 25.56 26.44
C VAL A 301 -3.39 24.07 26.03
N VAL A 302 -3.55 23.77 24.74
CA VAL A 302 -3.61 22.42 24.17
C VAL A 302 -2.36 21.57 24.52
N PRO A 303 -1.12 21.99 24.24
CA PRO A 303 0.08 21.19 24.58
C PRO A 303 0.19 20.86 26.07
N ALA A 304 -0.32 21.75 26.94
CA ALA A 304 -0.32 21.54 28.38
C ALA A 304 -1.39 20.55 28.85
N LEU A 305 -2.54 20.47 28.17
CA LEU A 305 -3.57 19.44 28.38
C LEU A 305 -3.12 18.05 27.88
N PHE A 306 -2.45 17.98 26.73
CA PHE A 306 -2.12 16.70 26.08
C PHE A 306 -0.71 16.18 26.36
N GLY A 307 0.15 16.97 26.99
CA GLY A 307 1.53 16.58 27.28
C GLY A 307 1.66 15.24 28.02
N ASP A 308 0.75 14.94 28.96
CA ASP A 308 0.76 13.64 29.65
C ASP A 308 0.26 12.50 28.76
N LYS A 309 -0.75 12.70 27.92
CA LYS A 309 -1.22 11.65 26.99
C LYS A 309 -0.22 11.35 25.87
N VAL A 310 0.49 12.36 25.37
CA VAL A 310 1.56 12.18 24.36
C VAL A 310 2.79 11.55 25.00
N LEU A 311 3.11 11.90 26.25
CA LEU A 311 4.17 11.26 27.02
C LEU A 311 3.79 9.83 27.40
N ASP A 312 2.55 9.53 27.79
CA ASP A 312 2.02 8.18 28.08
C ASP A 312 1.91 7.32 26.83
N ALA A 313 1.62 7.88 25.65
CA ALA A 313 1.72 7.14 24.39
C ALA A 313 3.18 6.77 24.10
N LYS A 314 4.12 7.72 24.26
CA LYS A 314 5.57 7.47 24.11
C LYS A 314 6.11 6.49 25.16
N LEU A 315 5.68 6.60 26.42
CA LEU A 315 6.07 5.74 27.54
C LEU A 315 5.35 4.39 27.51
N GLY A 316 4.16 4.29 26.92
CA GLY A 316 3.44 3.05 26.66
C GLY A 316 4.14 2.23 25.57
N LEU A 317 4.51 2.85 24.45
CA LEU A 317 5.38 2.21 23.46
C LEU A 317 6.78 1.91 24.01
N ALA A 318 7.38 2.81 24.78
CA ALA A 318 8.72 2.62 25.34
C ALA A 318 8.76 1.58 26.48
N SER A 319 7.69 1.40 27.27
CA SER A 319 7.62 0.37 28.32
C SER A 319 7.34 -1.03 27.77
N LEU A 320 6.77 -1.13 26.57
CA LEU A 320 6.71 -2.37 25.80
C LEU A 320 8.08 -2.73 25.18
N SER A 321 8.97 -1.76 24.94
CA SER A 321 10.34 -2.00 24.48
C SER A 321 11.35 -2.04 25.63
N LYS A 322 11.98 -3.18 25.91
CA LYS A 322 13.17 -3.22 26.79
C LYS A 322 14.42 -2.69 26.07
N GLY A 323 14.37 -1.41 25.66
CA GLY A 323 15.37 -0.75 24.82
C GLY A 323 15.11 -0.95 23.33
N GLU A 324 14.34 -0.03 22.73
CA GLU A 324 14.28 0.31 21.30
C GLU A 324 13.91 -0.76 20.26
N GLN A 325 13.95 -2.06 20.56
CA GLN A 325 13.59 -3.13 19.62
C GLN A 325 12.52 -4.04 20.23
N TRP A 326 11.46 -4.29 19.46
CA TRP A 326 10.57 -5.42 19.72
C TRP A 326 11.31 -6.70 19.32
N ASP A 327 11.77 -7.49 20.28
CA ASP A 327 12.37 -8.81 20.01
C ASP A 327 11.32 -9.91 20.21
N LEU A 328 10.71 -10.37 19.12
CA LEU A 328 9.91 -11.59 19.13
C LEU A 328 10.84 -12.78 18.80
N VAL A 329 11.61 -13.22 19.80
CA VAL A 329 12.36 -14.47 19.75
C VAL A 329 11.37 -15.62 19.73
N VAL A 330 11.06 -16.16 18.55
CA VAL A 330 10.36 -17.44 18.43
C VAL A 330 11.43 -18.53 18.42
N ASP A 331 11.80 -19.03 19.59
CA ASP A 331 12.76 -20.14 19.70
C ASP A 331 12.15 -21.43 19.10
N VAL A 332 12.47 -21.68 17.83
CA VAL A 332 11.98 -22.82 17.06
C VAL A 332 12.54 -24.17 17.55
N ARG A 333 13.45 -24.18 18.53
CA ARG A 333 13.96 -25.41 19.17
C ARG A 333 13.22 -25.74 20.45
N ALA A 334 12.65 -24.74 21.13
CA ALA A 334 11.75 -24.94 22.26
C ALA A 334 10.35 -25.27 21.74
N GLN A 335 9.84 -26.47 22.05
CA GLN A 335 8.46 -26.88 21.74
C GLN A 335 7.39 -26.18 22.60
N ASP A 336 7.74 -25.02 23.17
CA ASP A 336 7.06 -24.36 24.30
C ASP A 336 6.67 -22.90 23.96
N THR A 337 6.56 -22.58 22.66
CA THR A 337 5.94 -21.35 22.18
C THR A 337 4.66 -21.68 21.41
N ASP A 338 3.56 -20.99 21.73
CA ASP A 338 2.21 -21.20 21.18
C ASP A 338 2.07 -20.78 19.69
N VAL A 339 3.20 -20.59 18.99
CA VAL A 339 3.28 -20.04 17.63
C VAL A 339 3.46 -21.17 16.62
N ASN A 340 2.36 -21.55 15.97
CA ASN A 340 2.38 -22.57 14.93
C ASN A 340 3.08 -22.07 13.64
N LEU A 341 4.36 -22.41 13.47
CA LEU A 341 5.17 -22.07 12.29
C LEU A 341 4.90 -22.96 11.06
N GLY A 342 3.91 -23.84 11.11
CA GLY A 342 3.53 -24.71 10.00
C GLY A 342 4.70 -25.59 9.47
N PRO A 343 4.89 -25.71 8.14
CA PRO A 343 5.91 -26.58 7.57
C PRO A 343 7.33 -26.00 7.60
N LEU A 344 7.57 -24.78 8.11
CA LEU A 344 8.88 -24.11 8.06
C LEU A 344 10.05 -24.93 8.64
N PRO A 345 9.93 -25.65 9.78
CA PRO A 345 11.01 -26.49 10.29
C PRO A 345 11.33 -27.69 9.38
N GLN A 346 10.30 -28.24 8.72
CA GLN A 346 10.43 -29.38 7.79
C GLN A 346 11.10 -28.94 6.48
N LEU A 347 10.69 -27.76 5.97
CA LEU A 347 11.35 -27.08 4.86
C LEU A 347 12.83 -26.82 5.16
N ARG A 348 13.16 -26.27 6.34
CA ARG A 348 14.57 -26.05 6.76
C ARG A 348 15.38 -27.34 6.79
N ALA A 349 14.84 -28.42 7.36
CA ALA A 349 15.52 -29.71 7.37
C ALA A 349 15.83 -30.22 5.94
N PHE A 350 14.89 -30.04 5.01
CA PHE A 350 15.09 -30.38 3.59
C PHE A 350 16.12 -29.46 2.90
N THR A 351 16.06 -28.14 3.09
CA THR A 351 16.94 -27.18 2.41
C THR A 351 18.37 -27.24 2.93
N VAL A 352 18.60 -27.28 4.25
CA VAL A 352 19.94 -27.36 4.85
C VAL A 352 20.65 -28.66 4.46
N PHE A 353 19.96 -29.81 4.54
CA PHE A 353 20.52 -31.09 4.09
C PHE A 353 20.71 -31.14 2.57
N GLY A 354 19.74 -30.58 1.84
CA GLY A 354 19.67 -30.53 0.38
C GLY A 354 20.81 -29.76 -0.27
N LEU A 355 20.96 -28.49 0.08
CA LEU A 355 21.90 -27.55 -0.56
C LEU A 355 23.37 -27.92 -0.32
N GLY A 356 23.70 -28.46 0.85
CA GLY A 356 25.07 -28.81 1.22
C GLY A 356 25.51 -30.17 0.66
N LYS A 357 25.23 -31.24 1.42
CA LYS A 357 25.76 -32.58 1.12
C LYS A 357 24.99 -33.26 -0.01
N MET A 358 23.67 -33.11 -0.07
CA MET A 358 22.84 -33.84 -1.05
C MET A 358 23.09 -33.35 -2.48
N LEU A 359 23.19 -32.03 -2.72
CA LEU A 359 23.51 -31.47 -4.04
C LEU A 359 24.88 -31.95 -4.54
N THR A 360 25.90 -31.90 -3.67
CA THR A 360 27.26 -32.35 -3.99
C THR A 360 27.29 -33.85 -4.35
N LEU A 361 26.61 -34.69 -3.55
CA LEU A 361 26.47 -36.11 -3.82
C LEU A 361 25.67 -36.39 -5.10
N ALA A 362 24.57 -35.68 -5.35
CA ALA A 362 23.76 -35.83 -6.55
C ALA A 362 24.56 -35.48 -7.82
N CYS A 363 25.36 -34.42 -7.79
CA CYS A 363 26.29 -34.08 -8.88
C CYS A 363 27.34 -35.18 -9.10
N ALA A 364 27.96 -35.71 -8.02
CA ALA A 364 28.95 -36.78 -8.11
C ALA A 364 28.35 -38.09 -8.67
N PHE A 365 27.16 -38.50 -8.19
CA PHE A 365 26.45 -39.69 -8.67
C PHE A 365 25.93 -39.52 -10.10
N ALA A 366 25.47 -38.33 -10.48
CA ALA A 366 25.10 -38.03 -11.87
C ALA A 366 26.31 -38.17 -12.81
N LEU A 367 27.45 -37.56 -12.48
CA LEU A 367 28.68 -37.67 -13.27
C LEU A 367 29.19 -39.12 -13.35
N GLY A 368 29.21 -39.83 -12.23
CA GLY A 368 29.59 -41.25 -12.17
C GLY A 368 28.67 -42.15 -12.99
N GLY A 369 27.35 -41.94 -12.89
CA GLY A 369 26.35 -42.68 -13.66
C GLY A 369 26.44 -42.41 -15.17
N LEU A 370 26.62 -41.14 -15.57
CA LEU A 370 26.87 -40.75 -16.96
C LEU A 370 28.15 -41.40 -17.51
N TYR A 371 29.23 -41.44 -16.72
CA TYR A 371 30.47 -42.12 -17.07
C TYR A 371 30.26 -43.64 -17.23
N VAL A 372 29.54 -44.31 -16.32
CA VAL A 372 29.22 -45.75 -16.42
C VAL A 372 28.37 -46.03 -17.67
N LEU A 373 27.36 -45.21 -17.95
CA LEU A 373 26.53 -45.33 -19.16
C LEU A 373 27.37 -45.17 -20.44
N TRP A 374 28.25 -44.17 -20.49
CA TRP A 374 29.15 -43.95 -21.63
C TRP A 374 30.19 -45.06 -21.78
N ARG A 375 30.84 -45.48 -20.69
CA ARG A 375 31.97 -46.42 -20.69
C ARG A 375 31.54 -47.85 -20.99
N THR A 376 30.32 -48.22 -20.58
CA THR A 376 29.72 -49.53 -20.85
C THR A 376 28.92 -49.58 -22.16
N ALA A 377 28.71 -48.46 -22.85
CA ALA A 377 27.85 -48.41 -24.05
C ALA A 377 28.31 -49.39 -25.16
N PRO A 378 27.36 -50.07 -25.86
CA PRO A 378 27.70 -51.07 -26.88
C PRO A 378 28.26 -50.49 -28.19
N HIS A 379 28.13 -49.18 -28.40
CA HIS A 379 28.56 -48.49 -29.61
C HIS A 379 29.98 -47.89 -29.49
N ARG A 380 30.53 -47.41 -30.61
CA ARG A 380 31.81 -46.68 -30.70
C ARG A 380 31.56 -45.24 -31.16
N GLY A 381 32.50 -44.33 -30.84
CA GLY A 381 32.38 -42.91 -31.15
C GLY A 381 31.15 -42.25 -30.51
N LEU A 382 30.55 -41.28 -31.22
CA LEU A 382 29.37 -40.52 -30.78
C LEU A 382 28.16 -41.39 -30.37
N GLY A 383 28.05 -42.62 -30.88
CA GLY A 383 26.99 -43.55 -30.50
C GLY A 383 26.97 -43.94 -29.01
N ARG A 384 28.08 -43.73 -28.28
CA ARG A 384 28.14 -43.94 -26.82
C ARG A 384 27.29 -42.95 -26.02
N LEU A 385 27.01 -41.76 -26.57
CA LEU A 385 26.26 -40.70 -25.88
C LEU A 385 24.76 -40.95 -25.83
N ARG A 386 24.23 -41.97 -26.54
CA ARG A 386 22.79 -42.27 -26.57
C ARG A 386 22.21 -42.61 -25.20
N GLY A 387 22.94 -43.39 -24.38
CA GLY A 387 22.54 -43.73 -23.01
C GLY A 387 22.55 -42.51 -22.08
N PRO A 388 23.68 -41.80 -21.97
CA PRO A 388 23.79 -40.54 -21.22
C PRO A 388 22.71 -39.50 -21.58
N GLY A 389 22.50 -39.22 -22.88
CA GLY A 389 21.48 -38.26 -23.32
C GLY A 389 20.05 -38.67 -22.95
N ALA A 390 19.70 -39.94 -23.12
CA ALA A 390 18.39 -40.45 -22.70
C ALA A 390 18.19 -40.39 -21.18
N ALA A 391 19.24 -40.59 -20.38
CA ALA A 391 19.16 -40.50 -18.92
C ALA A 391 18.97 -39.06 -18.43
N LEU A 392 19.66 -38.09 -19.04
CA LEU A 392 19.42 -36.66 -18.80
C LEU A 392 17.98 -36.27 -19.14
N ALA A 393 17.49 -36.69 -20.30
CA ALA A 393 16.11 -36.37 -20.72
C ALA A 393 15.07 -37.00 -19.78
N ALA A 394 15.25 -38.26 -19.36
CA ALA A 394 14.39 -38.91 -18.39
C ALA A 394 14.42 -38.22 -17.01
N GLY A 395 15.57 -37.71 -16.58
CA GLY A 395 15.69 -36.93 -15.35
C GLY A 395 14.94 -35.61 -15.39
N GLY A 396 14.95 -34.92 -16.55
CA GLY A 396 14.14 -33.71 -16.75
C GLY A 396 12.63 -33.99 -16.78
N VAL A 397 12.20 -35.09 -17.42
CA VAL A 397 10.79 -35.52 -17.37
C VAL A 397 10.37 -35.89 -15.94
N LEU A 398 11.25 -36.57 -15.19
CA LEU A 398 11.01 -36.88 -13.78
C LEU A 398 10.90 -35.61 -12.93
N ALA A 399 11.75 -34.61 -13.16
CA ALA A 399 11.70 -33.31 -12.47
C ALA A 399 10.36 -32.60 -12.69
N ALA A 400 9.88 -32.54 -13.94
CA ALA A 400 8.59 -31.97 -14.28
C ALA A 400 7.42 -32.76 -13.68
N GLY A 401 7.50 -34.11 -13.68
CA GLY A 401 6.50 -34.97 -13.03
C GLY A 401 6.42 -34.75 -11.52
N VAL A 402 7.58 -34.63 -10.84
CA VAL A 402 7.63 -34.31 -9.40
C VAL A 402 7.04 -32.93 -9.12
N CYS A 403 7.33 -31.92 -9.95
CA CYS A 403 6.71 -30.59 -9.83
C CYS A 403 5.18 -30.65 -9.91
N LEU A 404 4.63 -31.34 -10.92
CA LEU A 404 3.17 -31.46 -11.10
C LEU A 404 2.50 -32.25 -9.96
N ILE A 405 3.16 -33.29 -9.43
CA ILE A 405 2.66 -34.06 -8.28
C ILE A 405 2.70 -33.21 -7.00
N ALA A 406 3.79 -32.47 -6.76
CA ALA A 406 3.91 -31.59 -5.60
C ALA A 406 2.86 -30.48 -5.63
N TRP A 407 2.65 -29.86 -6.80
CA TRP A 407 1.62 -28.83 -7.00
C TRP A 407 0.20 -29.39 -6.79
N ALA A 408 -0.11 -30.58 -7.31
CA ALA A 408 -1.41 -31.22 -7.11
C ALA A 408 -1.65 -31.67 -5.66
N ALA A 409 -0.59 -31.92 -4.87
CA ALA A 409 -0.69 -32.34 -3.48
C ALA A 409 -0.71 -31.16 -2.49
N LEU A 410 -0.15 -30.01 -2.87
CA LEU A 410 -0.08 -28.79 -2.05
C LEU A 410 -0.48 -27.55 -2.89
N PRO A 411 -1.76 -27.45 -3.32
CA PRO A 411 -2.23 -26.29 -4.09
C PRO A 411 -2.23 -24.98 -3.28
N HIS A 412 -2.34 -25.07 -1.95
CA HIS A 412 -2.33 -23.94 -1.02
C HIS A 412 -1.36 -24.28 0.14
N LEU A 413 -0.41 -23.37 0.44
CA LEU A 413 0.53 -23.49 1.57
C LEU A 413 -0.13 -23.06 2.89
N ILE A 414 -1.06 -22.13 2.82
CA ILE A 414 -1.92 -21.61 3.89
C ILE A 414 -3.35 -22.07 3.56
N PRO A 415 -4.02 -22.84 4.45
CA PRO A 415 -5.37 -23.36 4.22
C PRO A 415 -6.38 -22.28 3.81
N GLU A 416 -7.39 -22.65 3.02
CA GLU A 416 -8.46 -21.73 2.57
C GLU A 416 -9.47 -21.40 3.69
N ASP A 417 -9.63 -22.27 4.68
CA ASP A 417 -10.61 -22.19 5.78
C ASP A 417 -10.18 -21.25 6.91
N ARG A 418 -9.82 -20.00 6.54
CA ARG A 418 -9.37 -18.94 7.47
C ARG A 418 -10.55 -18.27 8.17
N GLY A 419 -11.29 -19.06 8.97
CA GLY A 419 -12.41 -18.57 9.77
C GLY A 419 -12.02 -17.41 10.68
N GLY A 420 -12.72 -16.28 10.59
CA GLY A 420 -12.42 -15.06 11.34
C GLY A 420 -11.42 -14.11 10.69
N TRP A 421 -10.89 -14.41 9.49
CA TRP A 421 -10.11 -13.45 8.71
C TRP A 421 -11.02 -12.61 7.81
N ALA A 422 -10.79 -11.29 7.78
CA ALA A 422 -11.53 -10.37 6.92
C ALA A 422 -11.36 -10.71 5.42
N PRO A 423 -12.35 -10.41 4.56
CA PRO A 423 -12.33 -10.72 3.13
C PRO A 423 -11.09 -10.17 2.41
N SER A 424 -10.69 -8.93 2.68
CA SER A 424 -9.49 -8.30 2.13
C SER A 424 -8.21 -9.09 2.42
N VAL A 425 -7.99 -9.46 3.70
CA VAL A 425 -6.83 -10.24 4.15
C VAL A 425 -6.80 -11.61 3.47
N ARG A 426 -7.96 -12.26 3.32
CA ARG A 426 -8.06 -13.53 2.60
C ARG A 426 -7.68 -13.36 1.13
N SER A 427 -8.28 -12.39 0.42
CA SER A 427 -7.94 -12.12 -0.99
C SER A 427 -6.46 -11.84 -1.20
N LEU A 428 -5.88 -10.92 -0.42
CA LEU A 428 -4.47 -10.56 -0.54
C LEU A 428 -3.54 -11.78 -0.33
N VAL A 429 -3.84 -12.62 0.67
CA VAL A 429 -3.03 -13.82 0.94
C VAL A 429 -3.24 -14.91 -0.11
N ASP A 430 -4.44 -15.06 -0.66
CA ASP A 430 -4.72 -16.00 -1.75
C ASP A 430 -4.07 -15.58 -3.07
N ASP A 431 -4.09 -14.29 -3.39
CA ASP A 431 -3.42 -13.72 -4.57
C ASP A 431 -1.90 -13.88 -4.47
N LEU A 432 -1.30 -13.51 -3.32
CA LEU A 432 0.13 -13.68 -3.06
C LEU A 432 0.58 -15.14 -3.12
N GLN A 433 -0.21 -16.04 -2.54
CA GLN A 433 0.06 -17.48 -2.59
C GLN A 433 -0.11 -18.05 -4.00
N GLY A 434 -1.11 -17.58 -4.74
CA GLY A 434 -1.34 -17.93 -6.14
C GLY A 434 -0.21 -17.45 -7.04
N ALA A 435 0.32 -16.25 -6.81
CA ALA A 435 1.49 -15.69 -7.49
C ALA A 435 2.76 -16.50 -7.19
N ALA A 436 3.07 -16.71 -5.90
CA ALA A 436 4.22 -17.50 -5.46
C ALA A 436 4.20 -18.92 -6.04
N THR A 437 3.05 -19.60 -5.99
CA THR A 437 2.88 -20.95 -6.54
C THR A 437 3.04 -20.98 -8.06
N ARG A 438 2.45 -20.01 -8.79
CA ARG A 438 2.61 -19.89 -10.26
C ARG A 438 4.08 -19.69 -10.64
N ASP A 439 4.82 -18.86 -9.90
CA ASP A 439 6.24 -18.61 -10.14
C ASP A 439 7.11 -19.84 -9.89
N ILE A 440 6.94 -20.51 -8.74
CA ILE A 440 7.69 -21.72 -8.41
C ILE A 440 7.47 -22.80 -9.48
N VAL A 441 6.22 -23.03 -9.89
CA VAL A 441 5.89 -24.00 -10.95
C VAL A 441 6.49 -23.57 -12.29
N GLY A 442 6.39 -22.28 -12.67
CA GLY A 442 6.95 -21.75 -13.91
C GLY A 442 8.47 -21.93 -13.99
N VAL A 443 9.19 -21.58 -12.91
CA VAL A 443 10.65 -21.76 -12.79
C VAL A 443 11.01 -23.25 -12.83
N TRP A 444 10.28 -24.12 -12.13
CA TRP A 444 10.56 -25.56 -12.08
C TRP A 444 10.33 -26.25 -13.43
N ILE A 445 9.22 -25.96 -14.12
CA ILE A 445 8.96 -26.50 -15.46
C ILE A 445 10.03 -26.01 -16.45
N THR A 446 10.42 -24.73 -16.39
CA THR A 446 11.47 -24.16 -17.24
C THR A 446 12.84 -24.80 -16.96
N ALA A 447 13.22 -24.96 -15.69
CA ALA A 447 14.44 -25.64 -15.29
C ALA A 447 14.46 -27.12 -15.71
N SER A 448 13.30 -27.79 -15.66
CA SER A 448 13.12 -29.18 -16.10
C SER A 448 13.26 -29.34 -17.62
N ALA A 449 12.86 -28.33 -18.40
CA ALA A 449 12.96 -28.36 -19.85
C ALA A 449 14.41 -28.40 -20.36
N VAL A 450 15.37 -27.82 -19.62
CA VAL A 450 16.80 -27.79 -19.99
C VAL A 450 17.40 -29.20 -20.15
N PRO A 451 17.37 -30.11 -19.14
CA PRO A 451 17.86 -31.48 -19.29
C PRO A 451 17.01 -32.32 -20.26
N VAL A 452 15.69 -32.06 -20.41
CA VAL A 452 14.86 -32.70 -21.46
C VAL A 452 15.40 -32.37 -22.85
N PHE A 453 15.61 -31.08 -23.15
CA PHE A 453 16.08 -30.61 -24.45
C PHE A 453 17.52 -31.08 -24.72
N ALA A 454 18.45 -30.80 -23.81
CA ALA A 454 19.86 -31.17 -23.96
C ALA A 454 20.04 -32.69 -24.10
N GLY A 455 19.37 -33.48 -23.25
CA GLY A 455 19.40 -34.94 -23.30
C GLY A 455 18.83 -35.49 -24.61
N SER A 456 17.71 -34.95 -25.08
CA SER A 456 17.05 -35.35 -26.33
C SER A 456 17.92 -35.05 -27.55
N VAL A 457 18.54 -33.88 -27.62
CA VAL A 457 19.47 -33.50 -28.70
C VAL A 457 20.69 -34.43 -28.72
N ILE A 458 21.32 -34.68 -27.56
CA ILE A 458 22.45 -35.61 -27.43
C ILE A 458 22.06 -37.02 -27.90
N ALA A 459 20.90 -37.53 -27.47
CA ALA A 459 20.40 -38.85 -27.85
C ALA A 459 20.06 -38.95 -29.36
N ALA A 460 19.50 -37.89 -29.95
CA ALA A 460 19.19 -37.81 -31.37
C ALA A 460 20.46 -37.80 -32.24
N VAL A 461 21.45 -36.96 -31.90
CA VAL A 461 22.75 -36.89 -32.59
C VAL A 461 23.49 -38.22 -32.49
N ALA A 462 23.53 -38.84 -31.31
CA ALA A 462 24.13 -40.16 -31.11
C ALA A 462 23.44 -41.24 -31.96
N THR A 463 22.11 -41.22 -32.03
CA THR A 463 21.33 -42.18 -32.84
C THR A 463 21.55 -41.98 -34.35
N ALA A 464 21.64 -40.73 -34.81
CA ALA A 464 21.97 -40.41 -36.19
C ALA A 464 23.39 -40.87 -36.56
N ALA A 465 24.36 -40.73 -35.66
CA ALA A 465 25.73 -41.21 -35.84
C ALA A 465 25.81 -42.74 -35.97
N VAL A 466 25.08 -43.49 -35.14
CA VAL A 466 24.99 -44.97 -35.25
C VAL A 466 24.40 -45.38 -36.61
N ARG A 467 23.26 -44.80 -37.00
CA ARG A 467 22.60 -45.09 -38.29
C ARG A 467 23.49 -44.78 -39.51
N ARG A 468 24.36 -43.76 -39.43
CA ARG A 468 25.35 -43.46 -40.48
C ARG A 468 26.48 -44.50 -40.50
N GLY A 469 26.97 -44.93 -39.34
CA GLY A 469 28.00 -45.97 -39.22
C GLY A 469 27.56 -47.34 -39.75
N GLU A 470 26.29 -47.69 -39.57
CA GLU A 470 25.69 -48.93 -40.11
C GLU A 470 25.51 -48.87 -41.62
N ARG A 471 25.11 -47.71 -42.17
CA ARG A 471 24.99 -47.49 -43.63
C ARG A 471 26.35 -47.41 -44.36
N GLY A 472 27.44 -47.13 -43.63
CA GLY A 472 28.80 -47.04 -44.18
C GLY A 472 29.46 -48.37 -44.57
N ARG A 473 28.69 -49.47 -44.67
CA ARG A 473 29.20 -50.82 -45.03
C ARG A 473 28.76 -51.33 -46.41
N ALA A 474 28.02 -50.53 -47.17
CA ALA A 474 27.73 -50.79 -48.58
C ALA A 474 28.60 -49.89 -49.48
N PRO A 475 29.24 -50.42 -50.54
CA PRO A 475 29.94 -49.60 -51.53
C PRO A 475 28.91 -48.89 -52.42
N ALA A 476 28.81 -47.57 -52.32
CA ALA A 476 27.92 -46.73 -53.13
C ALA A 476 28.65 -45.46 -53.62
N PRO A 477 28.33 -44.95 -54.83
CA PRO A 477 29.16 -43.96 -55.52
C PRO A 477 29.10 -42.53 -54.94
N ARG A 478 30.16 -41.77 -55.22
CA ARG A 478 30.59 -40.55 -54.50
C ARG A 478 29.72 -39.28 -54.60
N SER A 479 28.51 -39.30 -55.18
CA SER A 479 27.85 -38.07 -55.68
C SER A 479 26.72 -37.44 -54.84
N ARG A 480 26.27 -38.02 -53.71
CA ARG A 480 25.11 -37.48 -52.93
C ARG A 480 25.28 -37.39 -51.40
N VAL A 481 26.48 -37.07 -50.90
CA VAL A 481 26.74 -36.94 -49.44
C VAL A 481 26.50 -35.51 -48.89
N ARG A 482 26.36 -34.50 -49.75
CA ARG A 482 26.41 -33.08 -49.34
C ARG A 482 25.08 -32.48 -48.83
N THR A 483 23.95 -33.16 -48.97
CA THR A 483 22.60 -32.58 -48.73
C THR A 483 21.99 -32.87 -47.36
N VAL A 484 22.55 -33.78 -46.55
CA VAL A 484 21.91 -34.28 -45.31
C VAL A 484 22.61 -33.79 -44.02
N THR A 485 23.77 -33.16 -44.13
CA THR A 485 24.41 -32.43 -43.01
C THR A 485 23.78 -31.06 -42.76
N GLY A 486 23.15 -30.45 -43.78
CA GLY A 486 22.48 -29.15 -43.67
C GLY A 486 21.33 -29.16 -42.64
N PHE A 487 20.42 -30.14 -42.71
CA PHE A 487 19.22 -30.17 -41.86
C PHE A 487 19.48 -30.24 -40.35
N ALA A 488 20.61 -30.79 -39.91
CA ALA A 488 20.95 -30.83 -38.47
C ALA A 488 21.49 -29.48 -37.96
N ALA A 489 22.23 -28.75 -38.80
CA ALA A 489 22.69 -27.40 -38.47
C ALA A 489 21.56 -26.37 -38.61
N VAL A 490 20.72 -26.51 -39.65
CA VAL A 490 19.53 -25.67 -39.87
C VAL A 490 18.46 -25.89 -38.79
N GLY A 491 18.34 -27.10 -38.21
CA GLY A 491 17.46 -27.32 -37.05
C GLY A 491 17.92 -26.59 -35.78
N ALA A 492 19.23 -26.55 -35.52
CA ALA A 492 19.79 -25.84 -34.36
C ALA A 492 19.76 -24.31 -34.56
N ALA A 493 20.07 -23.82 -35.76
CA ALA A 493 19.94 -22.40 -36.10
C ALA A 493 18.47 -21.95 -36.17
N GLY A 494 17.57 -22.81 -36.64
CA GLY A 494 16.13 -22.55 -36.72
C GLY A 494 15.47 -22.43 -35.35
N ALA A 495 15.91 -23.22 -34.35
CA ALA A 495 15.45 -23.07 -32.97
C ALA A 495 15.91 -21.74 -32.34
N LEU A 496 17.13 -21.28 -32.64
CA LEU A 496 17.65 -19.99 -32.19
C LEU A 496 17.00 -18.80 -32.94
N ALA A 497 16.62 -19.01 -34.21
CA ALA A 497 15.86 -18.02 -34.98
C ALA A 497 14.41 -17.91 -34.50
N LEU A 498 13.78 -18.99 -34.03
CA LEU A 498 12.39 -18.98 -33.57
C LEU A 498 12.20 -18.24 -32.22
N THR A 499 13.25 -18.12 -31.39
CA THR A 499 13.24 -17.27 -30.19
C THR A 499 13.59 -15.80 -30.49
N ILE A 500 14.09 -15.49 -31.70
CA ILE A 500 14.41 -14.12 -32.16
C ILE A 500 13.32 -13.57 -33.11
N LEU A 501 12.52 -14.44 -33.72
CA LEU A 501 11.35 -14.11 -34.56
C LEU A 501 10.02 -14.62 -33.99
N VAL A 502 9.80 -14.47 -32.68
CA VAL A 502 8.44 -14.17 -32.23
C VAL A 502 8.22 -12.69 -32.54
N PRO A 503 7.37 -12.31 -33.51
CA PRO A 503 6.96 -10.93 -33.62
C PRO A 503 6.17 -10.60 -32.36
N VAL A 504 6.76 -9.81 -31.46
CA VAL A 504 5.95 -8.95 -30.61
C VAL A 504 5.03 -8.20 -31.56
N PRO A 505 3.70 -8.24 -31.39
CA PRO A 505 2.81 -7.44 -32.20
C PRO A 505 3.05 -5.97 -31.83
N THR A 506 3.99 -5.34 -32.54
CA THR A 506 4.02 -3.90 -32.68
C THR A 506 2.75 -3.54 -33.46
N VAL A 507 1.68 -3.31 -32.71
CA VAL A 507 0.42 -2.78 -33.24
C VAL A 507 0.70 -1.34 -33.67
N GLY A 508 1.28 -1.21 -34.86
CA GLY A 508 1.49 0.05 -35.54
C GLY A 508 0.14 0.64 -35.92
N ASP A 509 -0.09 1.84 -35.41
CA ASP A 509 -1.25 2.71 -35.64
C ASP A 509 -1.93 2.52 -37.01
N SER A 510 -3.26 2.33 -36.98
CA SER A 510 -4.17 2.88 -38.01
C SER A 510 -5.68 2.70 -37.75
N ASP A 511 -6.13 2.19 -36.60
CA ASP A 511 -7.57 2.28 -36.23
C ASP A 511 -7.86 2.36 -34.72
N LYS A 512 -7.22 3.31 -34.03
CA LYS A 512 -7.74 3.76 -32.74
C LYS A 512 -9.02 4.53 -33.01
N GLN A 513 -10.18 3.92 -32.73
CA GLN A 513 -11.38 4.69 -32.38
C GLN A 513 -10.95 5.73 -31.36
N ARG A 514 -11.07 7.02 -31.71
CA ARG A 514 -10.71 8.11 -30.79
C ARG A 514 -11.58 7.92 -29.55
N ARG A 515 -10.93 7.54 -28.45
CA ARG A 515 -11.53 7.53 -27.11
C ARG A 515 -11.57 8.99 -26.66
N CYS A 516 -12.55 9.35 -25.84
CA CYS A 516 -12.60 10.63 -25.15
C CYS A 516 -12.73 10.31 -23.67
N ASN A 517 -11.83 10.82 -22.84
CA ASN A 517 -11.73 10.45 -21.41
C ASN A 517 -11.68 8.93 -21.18
N GLY A 518 -10.85 8.24 -21.97
CA GLY A 518 -10.67 6.77 -21.94
C GLY A 518 -11.76 5.92 -22.63
N MET A 519 -12.93 6.48 -22.98
CA MET A 519 -14.05 5.72 -23.56
C MET A 519 -14.44 6.18 -24.98
N PRO A 520 -14.74 5.28 -25.94
CA PRO A 520 -15.20 5.69 -27.27
C PRO A 520 -16.61 6.29 -27.24
N GLN A 521 -17.52 5.77 -26.40
CA GLN A 521 -18.89 6.27 -26.32
C GLN A 521 -19.04 7.70 -25.79
N LEU A 522 -18.04 8.24 -25.09
CA LEU A 522 -18.10 9.59 -24.53
C LEU A 522 -17.87 10.69 -25.57
N CYS A 523 -17.29 10.37 -26.73
CA CYS A 523 -16.94 11.38 -27.73
C CYS A 523 -18.12 12.14 -28.32
N ASP A 524 -19.27 11.47 -28.48
CA ASP A 524 -20.49 12.07 -29.04
C ASP A 524 -21.43 12.63 -27.95
N ARG A 525 -21.02 12.60 -26.67
CA ARG A 525 -21.75 13.19 -25.53
C ARG A 525 -21.37 14.66 -25.36
N ARG A 526 -22.33 15.51 -24.98
CA ARG A 526 -22.01 16.87 -24.51
C ARG A 526 -21.27 16.80 -23.18
N TYR A 527 -20.42 17.79 -22.90
CA TYR A 527 -19.72 17.92 -21.62
C TYR A 527 -20.66 17.82 -20.40
N ASP A 528 -21.83 18.46 -20.46
CA ASP A 528 -22.85 18.42 -19.40
C ASP A 528 -23.54 17.05 -19.21
N GLU A 529 -23.38 16.12 -20.16
CA GLU A 529 -24.06 14.81 -20.17
C GLU A 529 -23.16 13.65 -19.70
N VAL A 530 -21.93 13.95 -19.29
CA VAL A 530 -20.89 12.99 -18.88
C VAL A 530 -20.72 13.06 -17.37
N ALA A 531 -20.55 11.91 -16.72
CA ALA A 531 -20.09 11.83 -15.34
C ALA A 531 -18.56 11.80 -15.31
N TYR A 532 -17.96 12.61 -14.45
CA TYR A 532 -16.53 12.68 -14.21
C TYR A 532 -16.23 12.27 -12.77
N LEU A 533 -15.19 11.46 -12.59
CA LEU A 533 -14.57 11.29 -11.28
C LEU A 533 -13.89 12.62 -10.93
N ALA A 534 -14.23 13.17 -9.78
CA ALA A 534 -13.61 14.34 -9.21
C ALA A 534 -12.86 13.94 -7.93
N THR A 535 -11.71 14.56 -7.67
CA THR A 535 -11.04 14.47 -6.37
C THR A 535 -11.29 15.75 -5.60
N HIS A 536 -11.72 15.60 -4.34
CA HIS A 536 -11.82 16.71 -3.40
C HIS A 536 -10.41 17.12 -2.94
N ASN A 537 -10.16 18.43 -2.88
CA ASN A 537 -8.89 19.06 -2.50
C ASN A 537 -7.69 18.32 -3.10
N SER A 538 -7.66 18.21 -4.44
CA SER A 538 -6.78 17.33 -5.21
C SER A 538 -5.29 17.52 -4.93
N MET A 539 -4.88 18.68 -4.43
CA MET A 539 -3.49 18.94 -4.03
C MET A 539 -3.10 18.32 -2.69
N SER A 540 -4.07 18.05 -1.82
CA SER A 540 -3.84 17.59 -0.44
C SER A 540 -3.47 16.11 -0.46
N SER A 541 -2.23 15.82 -0.86
CA SER A 541 -1.78 14.47 -1.16
C SER A 541 -0.67 13.96 -0.23
N THR A 542 -0.73 12.66 0.08
CA THR A 542 0.35 11.95 0.76
C THR A 542 1.67 12.04 -0.03
N ALA A 543 1.61 11.91 -1.36
CA ALA A 543 2.78 11.98 -2.25
C ALA A 543 3.52 13.32 -2.14
N ASP A 544 2.76 14.42 -2.06
CA ASP A 544 3.26 15.79 -1.92
C ASP A 544 3.52 16.19 -0.45
N ARG A 545 3.34 15.22 0.48
CA ARG A 545 3.58 15.34 1.93
C ARG A 545 2.69 16.37 2.64
N PHE A 546 1.45 16.52 2.18
CA PHE A 546 0.44 17.24 2.96
C PHE A 546 0.14 16.48 4.24
N ILE A 547 0.09 17.19 5.36
CA ILE A 547 -0.46 16.70 6.62
C ILE A 547 -1.99 16.73 6.51
N SER A 548 -2.64 15.71 7.08
CA SER A 548 -4.08 15.48 6.90
C SER A 548 -4.48 15.37 5.42
N PRO A 549 -3.77 14.53 4.63
CA PRO A 549 -3.98 14.45 3.19
C PRO A 549 -5.37 13.86 2.89
N LEU A 550 -6.01 14.41 1.86
CA LEU A 550 -7.32 13.97 1.37
C LEU A 550 -7.20 13.06 0.13
N GLN A 551 -6.00 12.93 -0.44
CA GLN A 551 -5.64 12.00 -1.50
C GLN A 551 -4.32 11.28 -1.18
N ASP A 552 -4.07 10.12 -1.79
CA ASP A 552 -2.75 9.49 -1.75
C ASP A 552 -1.81 9.95 -2.88
N PRO A 553 -2.20 9.78 -4.15
CA PRO A 553 -1.41 10.21 -5.31
C PRO A 553 -1.36 11.73 -5.49
N ASP A 554 -0.29 12.22 -6.12
CA ASP A 554 -0.21 13.58 -6.66
C ASP A 554 -1.26 13.85 -7.76
N LEU A 555 -1.48 15.11 -8.13
CA LEU A 555 -2.51 15.49 -9.10
C LEU A 555 -2.35 14.81 -10.47
N ILE A 556 -1.12 14.56 -10.94
CA ILE A 556 -0.88 13.95 -12.26
C ILE A 556 -1.20 12.46 -12.20
N THR A 557 -0.77 11.79 -11.14
CA THR A 557 -1.14 10.39 -10.88
C THR A 557 -2.67 10.24 -10.68
N GLN A 558 -3.38 11.22 -10.09
CA GLN A 558 -4.86 11.23 -10.06
C GLN A 558 -5.47 11.30 -11.47
N LEU A 559 -4.90 12.09 -12.38
CA LEU A 559 -5.32 12.13 -13.78
C LEU A 559 -5.01 10.79 -14.49
N ASP A 560 -3.88 10.15 -14.23
CA ASP A 560 -3.58 8.82 -14.80
C ASP A 560 -4.54 7.73 -14.30
N LEU A 561 -4.94 7.77 -13.03
CA LEU A 561 -5.97 6.91 -12.43
C LEU A 561 -7.41 7.23 -12.88
N GLY A 562 -7.59 8.29 -13.67
CA GLY A 562 -8.85 8.57 -14.36
C GLY A 562 -9.73 9.64 -13.72
N ALA A 563 -9.24 10.42 -12.75
CA ALA A 563 -9.90 11.66 -12.32
C ALA A 563 -9.92 12.68 -13.48
N ARG A 564 -11.04 13.38 -13.70
CA ARG A 564 -11.21 14.35 -14.81
C ARG A 564 -11.80 15.68 -14.37
N ALA A 565 -12.06 15.81 -13.08
CA ALA A 565 -12.22 17.09 -12.40
C ALA A 565 -11.32 17.10 -11.16
N LEU A 566 -10.68 18.23 -10.90
CA LEU A 566 -9.84 18.44 -9.73
C LEU A 566 -10.42 19.64 -8.98
N LEU A 567 -10.80 19.46 -7.72
CA LEU A 567 -11.20 20.55 -6.83
C LEU A 567 -9.91 21.06 -6.18
N VAL A 568 -9.57 22.32 -6.41
CA VAL A 568 -8.29 22.89 -6.00
C VAL A 568 -8.46 24.26 -5.38
N ASP A 569 -7.65 24.52 -4.37
CA ASP A 569 -7.70 25.71 -3.55
C ASP A 569 -6.49 26.57 -3.87
N THR A 570 -6.68 27.87 -3.99
CA THR A 570 -5.61 28.79 -4.38
C THR A 570 -5.39 29.84 -3.31
N TYR A 571 -4.18 29.90 -2.78
CA TYR A 571 -3.76 30.81 -1.71
C TYR A 571 -2.47 31.56 -2.08
N MET A 572 -2.28 32.72 -1.46
CA MET A 572 -0.95 33.30 -1.27
C MET A 572 -0.26 32.54 -0.13
N TRP A 573 1.04 32.28 -0.24
CA TRP A 573 1.81 31.82 0.92
C TRP A 573 1.82 32.91 1.98
N GLU A 574 1.57 32.57 3.25
CA GLU A 574 1.50 33.57 4.30
C GLU A 574 2.89 34.21 4.51
N THR A 575 3.08 35.46 4.08
CA THR A 575 4.39 36.13 4.24
C THR A 575 4.68 36.40 5.72
N PRO A 576 5.95 36.61 6.13
CA PRO A 576 6.25 37.00 7.51
C PRO A 576 5.52 38.30 7.89
N GLU A 577 5.25 39.19 6.93
CA GLU A 577 4.51 40.45 7.07
C GLU A 577 2.97 40.32 6.89
N GLU A 578 2.45 39.12 6.63
CA GLU A 578 1.01 38.77 6.71
C GLU A 578 0.73 37.91 7.96
N ILE A 579 1.70 37.10 8.36
CA ILE A 579 1.77 36.46 9.67
C ILE A 579 1.98 37.54 10.74
N ALA A 580 2.83 38.56 10.54
CA ALA A 580 3.10 39.58 11.56
C ALA A 580 1.89 40.46 11.94
N PRO A 581 0.94 40.83 11.04
CA PRO A 581 -0.33 41.45 11.41
C PRO A 581 -1.32 40.51 12.08
N ARG A 582 -1.30 39.21 11.72
CA ARG A 582 -2.06 38.17 12.45
C ARG A 582 -1.46 37.92 13.86
N LEU A 583 -0.13 38.08 14.00
CA LEU A 583 0.62 38.19 15.25
C LEU A 583 0.64 39.62 15.83
N ALA A 584 0.05 40.64 15.18
CA ALA A 584 -0.05 41.99 15.74
C ALA A 584 -1.25 42.12 16.67
N GLY A 585 -2.14 41.12 16.64
CA GLY A 585 -2.97 40.70 17.78
C GLY A 585 -2.21 39.83 18.79
N SER A 586 -0.89 39.96 18.94
CA SER A 586 -0.16 39.34 20.06
C SER A 586 0.79 40.36 20.69
N ASP A 587 0.84 40.39 22.03
CA ASP A 587 1.58 41.36 22.87
C ASP A 587 3.13 41.25 22.76
N LEU A 588 3.64 40.55 21.75
CA LEU A 588 5.05 40.57 21.38
C LEU A 588 5.44 41.99 20.94
N SER A 589 6.57 42.52 21.41
CA SER A 589 7.10 43.80 20.90
C SER A 589 7.45 43.70 19.41
N PRO A 590 7.60 44.81 18.66
CA PRO A 590 7.96 44.76 17.24
C PRO A 590 9.26 44.00 16.95
N GLU A 591 10.22 43.97 17.88
CA GLU A 591 11.42 43.13 17.76
C GLU A 591 11.11 41.65 18.00
N GLU A 592 10.25 41.31 18.95
CA GLU A 592 9.85 39.93 19.25
C GLU A 592 8.89 39.33 18.20
N GLN A 593 8.02 40.15 17.58
CA GLN A 593 7.22 39.75 16.42
C GLN A 593 8.14 39.38 15.24
N VAL A 594 9.18 40.19 14.99
CA VAL A 594 10.21 39.89 13.97
C VAL A 594 11.05 38.67 14.35
N ILE A 595 11.38 38.45 15.62
CA ILE A 595 12.08 37.25 16.08
C ILE A 595 11.20 36.00 15.93
N MET A 596 9.93 36.05 16.33
CA MET A 596 9.01 34.90 16.26
C MET A 596 8.63 34.57 14.82
N ALA A 597 8.30 35.58 14.01
CA ALA A 597 8.16 35.41 12.56
C ALA A 597 9.45 34.86 11.94
N GLY A 598 10.62 35.33 12.37
CA GLY A 598 11.93 34.82 11.95
C GLY A 598 12.27 33.39 12.45
N VAL A 599 11.69 32.93 13.56
CA VAL A 599 11.78 31.54 14.03
C VAL A 599 10.86 30.65 13.19
N ILE A 600 9.61 31.07 13.00
CA ILE A 600 8.61 30.41 12.15
C ILE A 600 9.12 30.32 10.69
N ASP A 601 9.80 31.35 10.20
CA ASP A 601 10.48 31.38 8.90
C ASP A 601 11.75 30.50 8.88
N ARG A 602 12.55 30.47 9.96
CA ARG A 602 13.72 29.58 10.04
C ARG A 602 13.35 28.09 9.98
N TYR A 603 12.21 27.68 10.55
CA TYR A 603 11.76 26.28 10.55
C TYR A 603 10.84 25.94 9.36
N ALA A 604 10.08 26.91 8.85
CA ALA A 604 9.29 26.78 7.63
C ALA A 604 9.28 28.12 6.86
N PRO A 605 10.26 28.35 5.97
CA PRO A 605 10.47 29.66 5.36
C PRO A 605 9.33 30.07 4.44
N ALA A 606 9.04 31.36 4.43
CA ALA A 606 8.05 31.96 3.56
C ALA A 606 8.44 31.76 2.10
N ARG A 607 7.49 31.27 1.30
CA ARG A 607 7.69 30.99 -0.12
C ARG A 607 6.82 31.95 -0.95
N PRO A 608 7.25 33.19 -1.20
CA PRO A 608 6.42 34.16 -1.90
C PRO A 608 5.98 33.62 -3.27
N GLY A 609 4.68 33.71 -3.55
CA GLY A 609 4.08 33.18 -4.77
C GLY A 609 2.64 32.74 -4.56
N LEU A 610 2.06 32.18 -5.63
CA LEU A 610 0.74 31.55 -5.65
C LEU A 610 0.88 30.05 -5.41
N TRP A 611 0.07 29.49 -4.52
CA TRP A 611 0.17 28.10 -4.09
C TRP A 611 -1.19 27.41 -4.09
N LEU A 612 -1.13 26.10 -4.26
CA LEU A 612 -2.21 25.18 -3.95
C LEU A 612 -1.97 24.64 -2.53
N CYS A 613 -2.84 24.98 -1.59
CA CYS A 613 -2.84 24.46 -0.22
C CYS A 613 -4.25 24.49 0.38
N HIS A 614 -4.49 23.77 1.47
CA HIS A 614 -5.77 23.72 2.17
C HIS A 614 -5.63 24.36 3.56
N SER A 615 -6.37 25.45 3.80
CA SER A 615 -6.45 26.26 5.03
C SER A 615 -5.13 26.87 5.56
N LEU A 616 -4.01 26.13 5.60
CA LEU A 616 -2.66 26.60 5.98
C LEU A 616 -1.59 26.03 5.03
N CYS A 617 -0.88 26.88 4.29
CA CYS A 617 0.15 26.46 3.32
C CYS A 617 1.37 25.78 3.98
N ARG A 618 1.53 25.96 5.30
CA ARG A 618 2.55 25.29 6.11
C ARG A 618 2.27 23.80 6.35
N GLY A 619 1.01 23.35 6.23
CA GLY A 619 0.63 21.93 6.33
C GLY A 619 0.92 21.12 5.07
N GLY A 620 1.17 21.80 3.95
CA GLY A 620 1.43 21.22 2.63
C GLY A 620 1.08 22.24 1.56
N ALA A 621 1.92 22.35 0.52
CA ALA A 621 1.71 23.35 -0.52
C ALA A 621 2.50 23.04 -1.81
N LEU A 622 1.82 23.21 -2.95
CA LEU A 622 2.42 23.09 -4.29
C LEU A 622 2.42 24.45 -5.02
N PRO A 623 3.45 24.80 -5.79
CA PRO A 623 3.49 26.07 -6.52
C PRO A 623 2.45 26.04 -7.65
N LEU A 624 1.51 27.01 -7.66
CA LEU A 624 0.36 27.01 -8.57
C LEU A 624 0.78 26.92 -10.04
N VAL A 625 1.64 27.83 -10.50
CA VAL A 625 2.10 27.88 -11.90
C VAL A 625 2.88 26.61 -12.27
N GLY A 626 3.67 26.05 -11.35
CA GLY A 626 4.39 24.80 -11.57
C GLY A 626 3.43 23.62 -11.77
N THR A 627 2.41 23.52 -10.92
CA THR A 627 1.40 22.45 -10.96
C THR A 627 0.50 22.57 -12.19
N LEU A 628 0.06 23.78 -12.55
CA LEU A 628 -0.67 24.04 -13.79
C LEU A 628 0.15 23.64 -15.01
N ARG A 629 1.46 23.92 -15.03
CA ARG A 629 2.36 23.51 -16.12
C ARG A 629 2.43 21.98 -16.23
N SER A 630 2.55 21.25 -15.12
CA SER A 630 2.51 19.78 -15.12
C SER A 630 1.19 19.23 -15.68
N ILE A 631 0.04 19.85 -15.35
CA ILE A 631 -1.26 19.51 -15.93
C ILE A 631 -1.29 19.80 -17.44
N GLY A 632 -0.66 20.89 -17.89
CA GLY A 632 -0.51 21.24 -19.30
C GLY A 632 0.34 20.24 -20.08
N ASP A 633 1.46 19.81 -19.51
CA ASP A 633 2.35 18.79 -20.09
C ASP A 633 1.64 17.43 -20.16
N TRP A 634 0.85 17.08 -19.13
CA TRP A 634 -0.01 15.89 -19.14
C TRP A 634 -1.09 15.98 -20.23
N LEU A 635 -1.72 17.15 -20.42
CA LEU A 635 -2.70 17.37 -21.48
C LEU A 635 -2.10 17.28 -22.88
N ASP A 636 -0.84 17.66 -23.09
CA ASP A 636 -0.13 17.47 -24.36
C ASP A 636 0.23 15.99 -24.60
N ALA A 637 0.66 15.26 -23.57
CA ALA A 637 0.88 13.81 -23.64
C ALA A 637 -0.44 13.03 -23.90
N ASN A 638 -1.57 13.57 -23.44
CA ASN A 638 -2.89 12.96 -23.50
C ASN A 638 -3.89 13.78 -24.34
N PRO A 639 -3.76 13.82 -25.68
CA PRO A 639 -4.51 14.72 -26.55
C PRO A 639 -6.02 14.43 -26.65
N ASN A 640 -6.48 13.29 -26.13
CA ASN A 640 -7.86 12.83 -26.16
C ASN A 640 -8.64 13.11 -24.86
N GLU A 641 -8.02 13.83 -23.93
CA GLU A 641 -8.53 14.02 -22.57
C GLU A 641 -8.98 15.47 -22.35
N VAL A 642 -10.12 15.62 -21.69
CA VAL A 642 -10.73 16.88 -21.23
C VAL A 642 -10.77 16.88 -19.71
N VAL A 643 -10.22 17.93 -19.10
CA VAL A 643 -10.03 18.09 -17.65
C VAL A 643 -10.79 19.34 -17.16
N THR A 644 -11.28 19.27 -15.93
CA THR A 644 -11.94 20.37 -15.23
C THR A 644 -11.16 20.77 -13.99
N LEU A 645 -11.00 22.06 -13.74
CA LEU A 645 -10.56 22.60 -12.46
C LEU A 645 -11.73 23.37 -11.83
N ILE A 646 -12.07 23.05 -10.59
CA ILE A 646 -13.01 23.83 -9.79
C ILE A 646 -12.16 24.49 -8.70
N VAL A 647 -12.03 25.81 -8.77
CA VAL A 647 -11.06 26.57 -7.98
C VAL A 647 -11.75 27.24 -6.79
N GLN A 648 -11.42 26.81 -5.58
CA GLN A 648 -11.70 27.57 -4.36
C GLN A 648 -10.72 28.75 -4.30
N ASP A 649 -11.22 29.93 -4.67
CA ASP A 649 -10.46 31.16 -4.88
C ASP A 649 -10.28 31.96 -3.59
N ALA A 650 -9.13 31.79 -2.91
CA ALA A 650 -8.66 32.71 -1.88
C ALA A 650 -7.68 33.76 -2.43
N VAL A 651 -7.15 33.57 -3.65
CA VAL A 651 -6.46 34.61 -4.45
C VAL A 651 -7.45 35.32 -5.39
N SER A 652 -7.08 36.47 -5.94
CA SER A 652 -7.96 37.20 -6.86
C SER A 652 -8.10 36.49 -8.21
N GLY A 653 -9.24 36.69 -8.89
CA GLY A 653 -9.45 36.12 -10.22
C GLY A 653 -8.50 36.67 -11.29
N GLU A 654 -7.89 37.85 -11.07
CA GLU A 654 -6.79 38.36 -11.90
C GLU A 654 -5.53 37.50 -11.70
N GLN A 655 -5.15 37.23 -10.44
CA GLN A 655 -4.01 36.36 -10.12
C GLN A 655 -4.19 34.93 -10.65
N THR A 656 -5.42 34.38 -10.64
CA THR A 656 -5.69 33.06 -11.24
C THR A 656 -5.51 33.08 -12.76
N VAL A 657 -5.96 34.12 -13.45
CA VAL A 657 -5.82 34.26 -14.91
C VAL A 657 -4.36 34.46 -15.30
N ASP A 658 -3.62 35.30 -14.58
CA ASP A 658 -2.18 35.50 -14.79
C ASP A 658 -1.41 34.18 -14.60
N ALA A 659 -1.73 33.39 -13.57
CA ALA A 659 -1.11 32.08 -13.34
C ALA A 659 -1.43 31.06 -14.44
N LEU A 660 -2.66 31.05 -14.97
CA LEU A 660 -3.04 30.22 -16.13
C LEU A 660 -2.27 30.62 -17.38
N GLN A 661 -2.06 31.92 -17.60
CA GLN A 661 -1.28 32.44 -18.72
C GLN A 661 0.22 32.12 -18.57
N GLU A 662 0.82 32.29 -17.39
CA GLU A 662 2.24 31.98 -17.11
C GLU A 662 2.55 30.47 -17.21
N ALA A 663 1.59 29.62 -16.83
CA ALA A 663 1.67 28.18 -17.05
C ALA A 663 1.46 27.78 -18.53
N GLY A 664 0.99 28.70 -19.38
CA GLY A 664 0.73 28.47 -20.81
C GLY A 664 -0.58 27.72 -21.09
N MET A 665 -1.53 27.74 -20.15
CA MET A 665 -2.79 26.98 -20.22
C MET A 665 -3.80 27.55 -21.20
N ASP A 666 -3.60 28.80 -21.66
CA ASP A 666 -4.42 29.48 -22.67
C ASP A 666 -4.78 28.61 -23.87
N ARG A 667 -3.83 27.79 -24.34
CA ARG A 667 -4.00 26.90 -25.50
C ARG A 667 -5.04 25.81 -25.29
N PHE A 668 -5.44 25.55 -24.05
CA PHE A 668 -6.41 24.53 -23.65
C PHE A 668 -7.74 25.09 -23.16
N LEU A 669 -7.81 26.38 -22.77
CA LEU A 669 -8.97 26.92 -22.07
C LEU A 669 -10.24 26.89 -22.92
N ALA A 670 -11.24 26.13 -22.46
CA ALA A 670 -12.59 26.12 -22.97
C ALA A 670 -13.36 27.33 -22.45
N THR A 671 -14.25 27.88 -23.29
CA THR A 671 -15.17 28.95 -22.89
C THR A 671 -16.51 28.32 -22.47
N PRO A 672 -16.98 28.51 -21.22
CA PRO A 672 -18.35 28.14 -20.86
C PRO A 672 -19.37 28.84 -21.77
N PRO A 673 -20.53 28.21 -22.06
CA PRO A 673 -21.59 28.86 -22.84
C PRO A 673 -22.02 30.20 -22.19
N ALA A 674 -22.21 31.25 -22.97
CA ALA A 674 -22.54 32.58 -22.42
C ALA A 674 -23.89 32.61 -21.66
N ASP A 675 -24.85 31.83 -22.17
CA ASP A 675 -26.09 31.47 -21.50
C ASP A 675 -25.88 30.17 -20.71
N ALA A 676 -26.20 30.18 -19.42
CA ALA A 676 -25.99 29.02 -18.54
C ALA A 676 -26.92 27.85 -18.84
N ASP A 677 -28.06 28.11 -19.50
CA ASP A 677 -29.05 27.10 -19.88
C ASP A 677 -28.76 26.46 -21.25
N ALA A 678 -27.74 26.97 -21.97
CA ALA A 678 -27.35 26.47 -23.28
C ALA A 678 -26.63 25.10 -23.23
N ALA A 679 -26.71 24.38 -24.36
CA ALA A 679 -26.03 23.10 -24.55
C ALA A 679 -24.51 23.30 -24.66
N TRP A 680 -23.73 22.46 -23.96
CA TRP A 680 -22.27 22.46 -24.10
C TRP A 680 -21.82 21.74 -25.39
N PRO A 681 -20.61 22.02 -25.90
CA PRO A 681 -20.02 21.21 -26.97
C PRO A 681 -19.84 19.74 -26.57
N THR A 682 -19.72 18.85 -27.56
CA THR A 682 -19.33 17.45 -27.31
C THR A 682 -17.86 17.31 -27.01
N LEU A 683 -17.46 16.23 -26.32
CA LEU A 683 -16.04 16.00 -26.03
C LEU A 683 -15.20 15.90 -27.31
N ARG A 684 -15.75 15.32 -28.38
CA ARG A 684 -15.10 15.32 -29.71
C ARG A 684 -14.89 16.74 -30.25
N GLN A 685 -15.84 17.66 -30.06
CA GLN A 685 -15.71 19.05 -30.48
C GLN A 685 -14.66 19.80 -29.64
N MET A 686 -14.71 19.65 -28.31
CA MET A 686 -13.72 20.21 -27.37
C MET A 686 -12.30 19.75 -27.71
N ILE A 687 -12.10 18.44 -27.90
CA ILE A 687 -10.81 17.86 -28.29
C ILE A 687 -10.35 18.36 -29.67
N ALA A 688 -11.25 18.40 -30.66
CA ALA A 688 -10.90 18.88 -32.01
C ALA A 688 -10.54 20.37 -32.05
N ALA A 689 -11.08 21.18 -31.15
CA ALA A 689 -10.75 22.59 -30.97
C ALA A 689 -9.55 22.83 -30.02
N ASN A 690 -8.97 21.76 -29.45
CA ASN A 690 -8.03 21.78 -28.32
C ASN A 690 -8.55 22.54 -27.06
N GLN A 691 -9.85 22.82 -26.98
CA GLN A 691 -10.50 23.44 -25.81
C GLN A 691 -10.79 22.37 -24.75
N ARG A 692 -9.73 21.87 -24.11
CA ARG A 692 -9.73 20.67 -23.26
C ARG A 692 -9.59 20.93 -21.77
N LEU A 693 -9.47 22.20 -21.34
CA LEU A 693 -9.42 22.59 -19.94
C LEU A 693 -10.60 23.52 -19.61
N VAL A 694 -11.51 23.07 -18.76
CA VAL A 694 -12.58 23.91 -18.19
C VAL A 694 -12.14 24.39 -16.81
N VAL A 695 -12.25 25.69 -16.52
CA VAL A 695 -11.87 26.25 -15.21
C VAL A 695 -13.02 27.06 -14.65
N PHE A 696 -13.45 26.73 -13.44
CA PHE A 696 -14.46 27.47 -12.68
C PHE A 696 -13.87 28.03 -11.38
N ALA A 697 -14.42 29.14 -10.91
CA ALA A 697 -14.20 29.71 -9.57
C ALA A 697 -15.37 29.34 -8.64
N GLU A 698 -15.16 29.26 -7.33
CA GLU A 698 -16.25 29.04 -6.38
C GLU A 698 -16.88 30.35 -5.87
N ARG A 699 -16.07 31.40 -5.63
CA ARG A 699 -16.51 32.66 -5.01
C ARG A 699 -16.82 33.75 -6.04
N GLY A 700 -15.86 34.09 -6.89
CA GLY A 700 -15.96 35.21 -7.85
C GLY A 700 -16.23 34.80 -9.30
N ASP A 701 -16.55 35.77 -10.17
CA ASP A 701 -16.31 35.65 -11.61
C ASP A 701 -14.91 36.19 -11.92
N GLY A 702 -14.18 35.56 -12.84
CA GLY A 702 -12.91 36.06 -13.33
C GLY A 702 -13.03 37.20 -14.35
N PRO A 703 -11.93 37.96 -14.60
CA PRO A 703 -11.87 38.95 -15.68
C PRO A 703 -11.93 38.28 -17.07
N ASP A 704 -11.40 37.07 -17.21
CA ASP A 704 -11.45 36.29 -18.44
C ASP A 704 -12.81 35.57 -18.60
N PRO A 705 -13.50 35.64 -19.76
CA PRO A 705 -14.74 34.91 -19.99
C PRO A 705 -14.64 33.39 -19.91
N ARG A 706 -13.43 32.81 -19.93
CA ARG A 706 -13.13 31.39 -19.78
C ARG A 706 -13.00 30.96 -18.30
N TYR A 707 -12.88 31.91 -17.36
CA TYR A 707 -12.83 31.67 -15.92
C TYR A 707 -14.07 32.28 -15.24
N ARG A 708 -15.04 31.44 -14.88
CA ARG A 708 -16.37 31.87 -14.42
C ARG A 708 -16.78 31.19 -13.13
N ASN A 709 -17.68 31.83 -12.38
CA ASN A 709 -18.23 31.23 -11.18
C ASN A 709 -18.99 29.93 -11.49
N PHE A 710 -18.67 28.85 -10.78
CA PHE A 710 -19.26 27.53 -10.95
C PHE A 710 -20.79 27.57 -10.78
N TYR A 711 -21.28 28.27 -9.75
CA TYR A 711 -22.69 28.31 -9.37
C TYR A 711 -23.59 29.08 -10.36
N ARG A 712 -23.01 29.75 -11.35
CA ARG A 712 -23.73 30.20 -12.55
C ARG A 712 -24.27 29.00 -13.35
N TYR A 713 -23.46 27.95 -13.54
CA TYR A 713 -23.73 26.78 -14.39
C TYR A 713 -24.09 25.51 -13.61
N GLY A 714 -23.67 25.44 -12.34
CA GLY A 714 -23.69 24.25 -11.52
C GLY A 714 -24.41 24.40 -10.18
N MET A 715 -24.79 23.27 -9.61
CA MET A 715 -25.31 23.12 -8.24
C MET A 715 -24.59 21.98 -7.53
N GLU A 716 -24.71 21.91 -6.21
CA GLU A 716 -24.08 20.86 -5.41
C GLU A 716 -24.95 20.31 -4.26
N THR A 717 -24.54 19.16 -3.73
CA THR A 717 -24.95 18.65 -2.41
C THR A 717 -24.11 19.31 -1.30
N PRO A 718 -24.53 19.24 -0.02
CA PRO A 718 -23.65 19.54 1.11
C PRO A 718 -22.34 18.74 1.06
N TYR A 719 -21.32 19.22 1.77
CA TYR A 719 -19.99 18.60 1.86
C TYR A 719 -19.55 18.26 3.30
N MET A 720 -20.10 18.92 4.33
CA MET A 720 -19.75 18.73 5.74
C MET A 720 -20.40 17.48 6.38
N TYR A 721 -20.23 16.30 5.78
CA TYR A 721 -20.72 15.03 6.34
C TYR A 721 -19.75 14.47 7.40
N ARG A 722 -20.29 13.90 8.49
CA ARG A 722 -19.53 13.23 9.56
C ARG A 722 -19.42 11.72 9.36
N SER A 723 -20.29 11.11 8.55
CA SER A 723 -20.19 9.71 8.13
C SER A 723 -20.88 9.47 6.77
N PRO A 724 -20.64 8.31 6.10
CA PRO A 724 -21.30 7.99 4.83
C PRO A 724 -22.82 7.88 4.94
N GLU A 725 -23.38 7.55 6.10
CA GLU A 725 -24.83 7.41 6.32
C GLU A 725 -25.58 8.75 6.31
N GLU A 726 -24.90 9.86 6.64
CA GLU A 726 -25.47 11.21 6.61
C GLU A 726 -25.59 11.78 5.18
N MET A 727 -24.98 11.12 4.18
CA MET A 727 -24.87 11.63 2.82
C MET A 727 -26.20 11.68 2.07
N ASP A 728 -26.79 12.88 2.04
CA ASP A 728 -28.05 13.18 1.39
C ASP A 728 -27.90 13.78 -0.02
N CYS A 729 -29.00 14.36 -0.53
CA CYS A 729 -29.12 15.00 -1.84
C CYS A 729 -29.84 16.37 -1.76
N VAL A 730 -29.80 17.06 -0.61
CA VAL A 730 -30.45 18.38 -0.45
C VAL A 730 -29.67 19.45 -1.23
N PRO A 731 -30.25 20.64 -1.52
CA PRO A 731 -29.49 21.73 -2.15
C PRO A 731 -28.49 22.32 -1.15
N ASN A 732 -27.25 22.57 -1.60
CA ASN A 732 -26.33 23.47 -0.93
C ASN A 732 -26.09 24.72 -1.80
N ARG A 733 -24.88 24.92 -2.34
CA ARG A 733 -24.55 26.05 -3.21
C ARG A 733 -25.12 25.85 -4.65
N GLY A 734 -25.37 26.95 -5.36
CA GLY A 734 -25.89 26.96 -6.75
C GLY A 734 -27.38 26.69 -6.95
N GLY A 735 -28.13 26.32 -5.91
CA GLY A 735 -29.60 26.16 -5.98
C GLY A 735 -30.04 24.84 -6.62
N THR A 736 -30.96 24.91 -7.59
CA THR A 736 -31.56 23.74 -8.31
C THR A 736 -31.63 24.02 -9.82
N GLY A 737 -31.91 22.98 -10.62
CA GLY A 737 -32.20 23.14 -12.06
C GLY A 737 -31.00 23.50 -12.94
N LYS A 738 -29.77 23.31 -12.44
CA LYS A 738 -28.53 23.62 -13.13
C LYS A 738 -28.09 22.48 -14.06
N ARG A 739 -27.37 22.82 -15.14
CA ARG A 739 -26.88 21.84 -16.14
C ARG A 739 -25.67 21.04 -15.66
N LEU A 740 -24.91 21.58 -14.71
CA LEU A 740 -23.82 20.87 -14.03
C LEU A 740 -24.26 20.51 -12.60
N PHE A 741 -23.87 19.34 -12.11
CA PHE A 741 -24.18 18.90 -10.75
C PHE A 741 -22.95 18.23 -10.11
N LEU A 742 -22.42 18.86 -9.06
CA LEU A 742 -21.35 18.36 -8.21
C LEU A 742 -21.96 17.58 -7.02
N MET A 743 -21.75 16.27 -6.98
CA MET A 743 -22.11 15.44 -5.84
C MET A 743 -20.88 15.25 -4.96
N ASN A 744 -20.85 15.95 -3.83
CA ASN A 744 -19.80 15.83 -2.82
C ASN A 744 -20.01 14.52 -2.04
N ASN A 745 -19.07 13.60 -2.13
CA ASN A 745 -19.14 12.22 -1.63
C ASN A 745 -17.90 11.86 -0.82
N PHE A 746 -17.67 12.62 0.25
CA PHE A 746 -16.53 12.48 1.14
C PHE A 746 -16.92 12.84 2.58
N VAL A 747 -16.13 12.39 3.56
CA VAL A 747 -16.33 12.65 4.98
C VAL A 747 -15.22 13.58 5.45
N THR A 748 -15.56 14.85 5.68
CA THR A 748 -14.57 15.90 6.00
C THR A 748 -14.84 16.63 7.32
N ALA A 749 -16.01 16.45 7.95
CA ALA A 749 -16.41 17.25 9.13
C ALA A 749 -15.58 16.99 10.41
N GLN A 750 -14.65 16.02 10.39
CA GLN A 750 -13.66 15.79 11.45
C GLN A 750 -12.22 15.72 10.86
N GLY A 751 -12.05 16.09 9.59
CA GLY A 751 -10.92 15.71 8.74
C GLY A 751 -11.19 14.44 7.92
N GLY A 752 -10.44 14.26 6.83
CA GLY A 752 -10.59 13.14 5.91
C GLY A 752 -10.40 11.77 6.57
N SER A 753 -11.15 10.76 6.10
CA SER A 753 -11.16 9.43 6.68
C SER A 753 -10.99 8.32 5.63
N ARG A 754 -9.88 7.57 5.70
CA ARG A 754 -9.63 6.42 4.81
C ARG A 754 -10.65 5.31 5.03
N ILE A 755 -11.03 5.07 6.28
CA ILE A 755 -12.00 4.03 6.66
C ILE A 755 -13.38 4.36 6.07
N ASP A 756 -13.80 5.62 6.14
CA ASP A 756 -15.07 6.04 5.56
C ASP A 756 -15.01 6.08 4.03
N ALA A 757 -13.88 6.44 3.42
CA ALA A 757 -13.65 6.29 1.98
C ALA A 757 -13.78 4.82 1.52
N GLY A 758 -13.27 3.88 2.33
CA GLY A 758 -13.46 2.42 2.14
C GLY A 758 -14.92 1.97 2.02
N LYS A 759 -15.87 2.78 2.49
CA LYS A 759 -17.32 2.58 2.32
C LYS A 759 -17.92 3.51 1.26
N ALA A 760 -17.66 4.81 1.36
CA ALA A 760 -18.25 5.86 0.54
C ALA A 760 -17.83 5.79 -0.94
N ASN A 761 -16.64 5.25 -1.23
CA ASN A 761 -16.12 5.09 -2.59
C ASN A 761 -16.42 3.72 -3.22
N THR A 762 -17.14 2.84 -2.52
CA THR A 762 -17.55 1.56 -3.10
C THR A 762 -18.47 1.78 -4.30
N ARG A 763 -18.33 0.93 -5.33
CA ARG A 763 -19.08 1.06 -6.58
C ARG A 763 -20.60 1.09 -6.36
N GLU A 764 -21.07 0.27 -5.42
CA GLU A 764 -22.47 0.16 -5.03
C GLU A 764 -22.97 1.46 -4.38
N PHE A 765 -22.29 1.93 -3.33
CA PHE A 765 -22.66 3.16 -2.62
C PHE A 765 -22.73 4.37 -3.55
N LEU A 766 -21.70 4.54 -4.40
CA LEU A 766 -21.62 5.65 -5.35
C LEU A 766 -22.70 5.61 -6.42
N LEU A 767 -22.93 4.45 -7.04
CA LEU A 767 -23.98 4.31 -8.06
C LEU A 767 -25.36 4.55 -7.47
N ASP A 768 -25.63 4.03 -6.28
CA ASP A 768 -26.93 4.18 -5.63
C ASP A 768 -27.15 5.61 -5.14
N ARG A 769 -26.13 6.27 -4.56
CA ARG A 769 -26.25 7.68 -4.19
C ARG A 769 -26.41 8.58 -5.40
N ALA A 770 -25.61 8.39 -6.46
CA ALA A 770 -25.75 9.12 -7.70
C ALA A 770 -27.18 8.99 -8.26
N ARG A 771 -27.71 7.76 -8.40
CA ARG A 771 -29.09 7.51 -8.87
C ARG A 771 -30.15 8.15 -7.99
N ARG A 772 -30.01 8.07 -6.65
CA ARG A 772 -30.92 8.75 -5.71
C ARG A 772 -30.90 10.26 -5.92
N CYS A 773 -29.71 10.86 -6.01
CA CYS A 773 -29.59 12.30 -6.22
C CYS A 773 -30.11 12.71 -7.61
N GLU A 774 -29.86 11.94 -8.67
CA GLU A 774 -30.44 12.21 -9.99
C GLU A 774 -31.96 12.20 -9.98
N GLN A 775 -32.59 11.25 -9.27
CA GLN A 775 -34.05 11.17 -9.12
C GLN A 775 -34.63 12.29 -8.24
N VAL A 776 -33.98 12.64 -7.13
CA VAL A 776 -34.43 13.71 -6.22
C VAL A 776 -34.27 15.10 -6.84
N ARG A 777 -33.32 15.27 -7.75
CA ARG A 777 -32.92 16.58 -8.32
C ARG A 777 -33.38 16.80 -9.75
N ASP A 778 -33.92 15.78 -10.40
CA ASP A 778 -34.27 15.74 -11.83
C ASP A 778 -33.13 16.24 -12.74
N ALA A 779 -31.89 15.85 -12.41
CA ALA A 779 -30.67 16.33 -13.05
C ALA A 779 -29.56 15.29 -12.96
N GLN A 780 -28.79 15.11 -14.04
CA GLN A 780 -27.68 14.16 -14.08
C GLN A 780 -26.51 14.66 -13.25
N VAL A 781 -25.88 13.76 -12.47
CA VAL A 781 -24.65 14.10 -11.72
C VAL A 781 -23.48 14.24 -12.70
N THR A 782 -22.86 15.41 -12.74
CA THR A 782 -21.73 15.70 -13.63
C THR A 782 -20.40 15.35 -12.99
N TYR A 783 -20.22 15.70 -11.71
CA TYR A 783 -18.99 15.45 -10.97
C TYR A 783 -19.31 14.65 -9.71
N ILE A 784 -18.54 13.58 -9.47
CA ILE A 784 -18.59 12.78 -8.24
C ILE A 784 -17.28 13.03 -7.51
N ALA A 785 -17.30 13.91 -6.50
CA ALA A 785 -16.11 14.28 -5.74
C ALA A 785 -15.90 13.33 -4.56
N VAL A 786 -14.69 12.78 -4.43
CA VAL A 786 -14.31 11.83 -3.38
C VAL A 786 -12.97 12.20 -2.74
N ASP A 787 -12.80 11.83 -1.48
CA ASP A 787 -11.49 11.69 -0.82
C ASP A 787 -10.90 10.32 -1.12
N PHE A 788 -9.58 10.20 -1.15
CA PHE A 788 -8.81 8.98 -1.38
C PHE A 788 -9.33 8.17 -2.59
N ALA A 789 -9.26 8.75 -3.79
CA ALA A 789 -9.80 8.11 -5.00
C ALA A 789 -9.15 6.75 -5.39
N THR A 790 -8.04 6.37 -4.75
CA THR A 790 -7.40 5.05 -4.81
C THR A 790 -8.16 3.98 -4.01
N ILE A 791 -8.98 4.38 -3.04
CA ILE A 791 -9.73 3.49 -2.16
C ILE A 791 -11.13 3.27 -2.74
N GLY A 792 -11.57 2.01 -2.81
CA GLY A 792 -12.87 1.63 -3.37
C GLY A 792 -12.84 1.46 -4.89
N ASP A 793 -13.92 1.84 -5.58
CA ASP A 793 -14.06 1.70 -7.03
C ASP A 793 -14.83 2.90 -7.62
N ALA A 794 -14.36 4.10 -7.28
CA ALA A 794 -14.98 5.35 -7.70
C ALA A 794 -14.90 5.55 -9.23
N ARG A 795 -13.77 5.19 -9.85
CA ARG A 795 -13.62 5.19 -11.30
C ARG A 795 -14.61 4.23 -11.98
N GLY A 796 -14.75 3.01 -11.45
CA GLY A 796 -15.69 2.04 -12.00
C GLY A 796 -17.15 2.41 -11.81
N ALA A 797 -17.51 3.13 -10.74
CA ALA A 797 -18.85 3.71 -10.58
C ALA A 797 -19.15 4.74 -11.69
N VAL A 798 -18.23 5.67 -11.93
CA VAL A 798 -18.34 6.69 -12.99
C VAL A 798 -18.43 6.04 -14.38
N ASP A 799 -17.58 5.07 -14.68
CA ASP A 799 -17.60 4.34 -15.95
C ASP A 799 -18.90 3.53 -16.15
N ALA A 800 -19.45 2.95 -15.08
CA ALA A 800 -20.73 2.25 -15.12
C ALA A 800 -21.90 3.22 -15.37
N LEU A 801 -21.91 4.38 -14.71
CA LEU A 801 -22.93 5.43 -14.88
C LEU A 801 -22.93 5.99 -16.32
N ASN A 802 -21.75 6.29 -16.86
CA ASN A 802 -21.58 6.71 -18.26
C ASN A 802 -22.03 5.64 -19.26
N SER A 803 -21.74 4.36 -18.98
CA SER A 803 -22.16 3.22 -19.81
C SER A 803 -23.67 2.96 -19.73
N GLU A 804 -24.31 3.22 -18.59
CA GLU A 804 -25.78 3.20 -18.44
C GLU A 804 -26.43 4.33 -19.24
N ARG A 805 -25.98 5.58 -19.08
CA ARG A 805 -26.48 6.75 -19.84
C ARG A 805 -26.35 6.57 -21.35
N THR A 806 -25.25 5.96 -21.81
CA THR A 806 -25.03 5.63 -23.23
C THR A 806 -26.06 4.64 -23.74
N ARG A 807 -26.26 3.51 -23.03
CA ARG A 807 -27.26 2.49 -23.41
C ARG A 807 -28.68 3.06 -23.42
N ARG A 808 -29.04 3.88 -22.42
CA ARG A 808 -30.33 4.58 -22.38
C ARG A 808 -30.53 5.52 -23.56
N ALA A 809 -29.53 6.32 -23.91
CA ALA A 809 -29.62 7.24 -25.05
C ALA A 809 -29.77 6.49 -26.40
N ALA A 810 -29.11 5.34 -26.55
CA ALA A 810 -29.27 4.49 -27.74
C ALA A 810 -30.66 3.81 -27.82
N GLN A 811 -31.29 3.52 -26.68
CA GLN A 811 -32.59 2.84 -26.63
C GLN A 811 -33.80 3.79 -26.70
N PHE A 812 -33.69 4.98 -26.12
CA PHE A 812 -34.82 5.91 -25.91
C PHE A 812 -34.60 7.32 -26.48
N GLY A 813 -33.43 7.59 -27.07
CA GLY A 813 -33.03 8.92 -27.52
C GLY A 813 -32.31 9.75 -26.44
N PRO A 814 -31.65 10.86 -26.82
CA PRO A 814 -30.96 11.74 -25.89
C PRO A 814 -31.95 12.41 -24.93
N GLY A 815 -31.57 12.54 -23.65
CA GLY A 815 -32.41 13.15 -22.61
C GLY A 815 -33.47 12.25 -21.98
N ALA A 816 -33.49 10.94 -22.26
CA ALA A 816 -34.40 10.01 -21.59
C ALA A 816 -34.17 9.98 -20.06
N PRO A 817 -35.24 9.97 -19.22
CA PRO A 817 -35.14 10.04 -17.77
C PRO A 817 -34.39 8.82 -17.17
N ALA A 818 -33.93 8.98 -15.93
CA ALA A 818 -33.21 7.94 -15.20
C ALA A 818 -34.05 6.65 -15.03
N ALA A 819 -33.39 5.53 -14.74
CA ALA A 819 -34.10 4.33 -14.32
C ALA A 819 -34.79 4.61 -12.97
N PRO A 820 -36.04 4.18 -12.74
CA PRO A 820 -36.49 3.98 -11.37
C PRO A 820 -35.57 2.94 -10.73
N ALA A 821 -35.11 3.21 -9.50
CA ALA A 821 -34.31 2.24 -8.77
C ALA A 821 -35.15 0.96 -8.58
N THR A 822 -34.58 -0.20 -8.86
CA THR A 822 -35.19 -1.46 -8.43
C THR A 822 -35.26 -1.46 -6.90
N PRO A 823 -36.46 -1.54 -6.29
CA PRO A 823 -36.54 -1.53 -4.84
C PRO A 823 -35.82 -2.77 -4.31
N HIS A 824 -34.80 -2.56 -3.46
CA HIS A 824 -34.26 -3.65 -2.65
C HIS A 824 -35.40 -4.27 -1.86
N ALA A 825 -35.57 -5.58 -1.98
CA ALA A 825 -36.44 -6.31 -1.08
C ALA A 825 -35.93 -6.11 0.36
N PRO A 826 -36.77 -5.70 1.32
CA PRO A 826 -36.31 -5.50 2.69
C PRO A 826 -35.80 -6.83 3.23
N SER A 827 -34.57 -6.82 3.76
CA SER A 827 -33.97 -7.96 4.45
C SER A 827 -34.95 -8.48 5.51
N ALA A 828 -35.23 -9.78 5.47
CA ALA A 828 -36.24 -10.38 6.33
C ALA A 828 -35.90 -10.16 7.82
N PRO A 829 -36.87 -9.74 8.66
CA PRO A 829 -36.63 -9.62 10.09
C PRO A 829 -36.40 -11.02 10.69
N GLY A 830 -35.33 -11.15 11.48
CA GLY A 830 -34.99 -12.39 12.17
C GLY A 830 -36.10 -12.85 13.13
N THR A 831 -36.30 -14.17 13.20
CA THR A 831 -37.31 -14.80 14.07
C THR A 831 -37.07 -14.58 15.58
N PRO A 832 -38.12 -14.58 16.41
CA PRO A 832 -38.08 -13.96 17.74
C PRO A 832 -37.63 -14.90 18.87
N GLY A 833 -36.90 -14.33 19.85
CA GLY A 833 -36.68 -14.88 21.19
C GLY A 833 -37.69 -14.33 22.21
N THR A 834 -38.06 -15.16 23.20
CA THR A 834 -39.22 -15.01 24.11
C THR A 834 -38.98 -14.09 25.34
N PRO A 835 -40.03 -13.75 26.15
CA PRO A 835 -40.15 -12.39 26.72
C PRO A 835 -39.96 -12.25 28.24
N GLY A 836 -39.76 -11.01 28.69
CA GLY A 836 -39.86 -10.54 30.08
C GLY A 836 -40.32 -9.08 30.14
N ALA A 837 -41.19 -8.74 31.09
CA ALA A 837 -41.98 -7.50 31.16
C ALA A 837 -41.75 -6.75 32.50
N PRO A 838 -42.38 -5.58 32.79
CA PRO A 838 -42.69 -4.39 31.98
C PRO A 838 -42.34 -3.05 32.71
N SER A 839 -42.86 -1.92 32.17
CA SER A 839 -42.92 -0.54 32.72
C SER A 839 -41.71 0.36 32.46
N GLY A 840 -41.86 1.64 32.09
CA GLY A 840 -43.08 2.39 31.70
C GLY A 840 -42.76 3.88 31.45
N GLY A 841 -43.62 4.61 30.72
CA GLY A 841 -43.52 6.08 30.58
C GLY A 841 -43.60 6.61 29.14
N THR A 842 -44.82 6.91 28.67
CA THR A 842 -45.07 7.66 27.43
C THR A 842 -45.07 9.18 27.68
N VAL A 843 -44.34 9.93 26.85
CA VAL A 843 -44.51 11.40 26.69
C VAL A 843 -44.47 11.73 25.19
N PRO A 844 -45.48 12.44 24.63
CA PRO A 844 -45.51 12.79 23.21
C PRO A 844 -44.84 14.13 22.91
N VAL A 845 -44.15 14.22 21.77
CA VAL A 845 -43.62 15.46 21.20
C VAL A 845 -44.70 16.16 20.36
N PRO A 846 -45.01 17.45 20.57
CA PRO A 846 -45.95 18.19 19.73
C PRO A 846 -45.28 18.72 18.46
N ALA A 847 -45.96 18.61 17.32
CA ALA A 847 -45.53 19.22 16.06
C ALA A 847 -45.82 20.73 16.05
N ALA A 848 -44.84 21.55 15.68
CA ALA A 848 -44.99 22.99 15.53
C ALA A 848 -45.28 23.36 14.06
N THR A 849 -46.52 23.75 13.77
CA THR A 849 -46.91 24.31 12.46
C THR A 849 -46.49 25.78 12.40
N MET A 850 -45.69 26.19 11.40
CA MET A 850 -45.41 27.61 11.16
C MET A 850 -46.23 28.14 9.99
N THR A 851 -47.21 29.00 10.30
CA THR A 851 -47.85 29.91 9.33
C THR A 851 -47.12 31.25 9.31
N PRO A 852 -46.92 31.87 8.13
CA PRO A 852 -46.26 33.17 8.03
C PRO A 852 -47.22 34.33 8.38
N THR A 853 -46.78 35.26 9.21
CA THR A 853 -47.52 36.49 9.53
C THR A 853 -46.78 37.70 8.99
N ALA A 854 -47.43 38.46 8.09
CA ALA A 854 -46.88 39.71 7.56
C ALA A 854 -47.23 40.91 8.48
N PRO A 855 -46.36 41.93 8.57
CA PRO A 855 -46.74 43.24 9.10
C PRO A 855 -47.05 44.24 7.97
N ALA A 856 -48.27 44.76 7.96
CA ALA A 856 -48.61 45.97 7.21
C ALA A 856 -48.79 47.13 8.20
N GLY A 857 -48.04 48.23 8.00
CA GLY A 857 -48.04 49.36 8.92
C GLY A 857 -47.24 50.55 8.38
N ALA A 858 -47.81 51.25 7.40
CA ALA A 858 -47.13 52.34 6.72
C ALA A 858 -47.14 53.66 7.51
N SER A 859 -46.10 54.46 7.34
CA SER A 859 -46.18 55.92 7.42
C SER A 859 -45.25 56.55 6.38
N ARG A 860 -45.83 57.43 5.55
CA ARG A 860 -45.14 58.16 4.46
C ARG A 860 -44.40 59.38 5.02
N VAL A 861 -43.25 59.71 4.44
CA VAL A 861 -42.87 61.03 3.86
C VAL A 861 -41.69 60.73 2.91
N GLN A 862 -41.90 60.54 1.60
CA GLN A 862 -41.95 61.54 0.52
C GLN A 862 -40.57 61.83 -0.09
N TYR A 863 -40.45 61.57 -1.40
CA TYR A 863 -39.31 61.91 -2.25
C TYR A 863 -39.15 63.42 -2.37
N ASP A 864 -37.91 63.89 -2.41
CA ASP A 864 -37.55 65.04 -3.25
C ASP A 864 -36.13 64.89 -3.84
N ARG A 865 -36.01 65.19 -5.13
CA ARG A 865 -34.75 65.46 -5.84
C ARG A 865 -34.98 66.77 -6.60
N PRO A 866 -33.99 67.68 -6.59
CA PRO A 866 -33.43 68.04 -7.89
C PRO A 866 -31.90 68.06 -7.95
N ASN A 867 -31.44 67.99 -9.21
CA ASN A 867 -30.08 68.03 -9.74
C ASN A 867 -29.57 69.51 -9.85
N PRO A 868 -28.43 69.87 -10.47
CA PRO A 868 -27.08 69.26 -10.61
C PRO A 868 -25.92 70.23 -10.18
N ALA A 869 -24.67 69.81 -10.46
CA ALA A 869 -23.41 70.58 -10.51
C ALA A 869 -22.64 70.81 -9.18
N GLY A 870 -21.31 70.75 -9.12
CA GLY A 870 -20.34 70.31 -10.15
C GLY A 870 -18.87 70.62 -9.76
N LYS A 871 -17.92 70.10 -10.56
CA LYS A 871 -16.48 70.46 -10.64
C LYS A 871 -15.54 70.21 -9.44
N SER A 872 -14.61 69.27 -9.67
CA SER A 872 -13.14 69.34 -9.48
C SER A 872 -12.53 69.93 -8.18
N GLY A 873 -11.73 69.10 -7.51
CA GLY A 873 -10.29 69.39 -7.36
C GLY A 873 -9.78 69.79 -5.98
N SER A 874 -9.24 68.79 -5.26
CA SER A 874 -7.97 68.87 -4.50
C SER A 874 -7.53 67.45 -4.13
#